data_AF-A0A060WMR8-F1
#
_entry.id   AF-A0A060WMR8-F1
#
_cell.length_a   1.000
_cell.length_b   1.000
_cell.length_c   1.000
_cell.angle_alpha   90.00
_cell.angle_beta   90.00
_cell.angle_gamma   90.00
#
_symmetry.space_group_name_H-M   'P 1'
#
loop_
_entity.id
_entity.type
_entity.pdbx_description
1 polymer ?
#
loop_
_entity_poly.entity_id
_entity_poly.type
_entity_poly.pdbx_seq_one_letter_code
_entity_poly.pdbx_strand_id
1 'polypeptide(L)'
;MGIENSDDEEDDSSEDDKENEAEIQRLEEQLSINAFDYNCHLDLIKLLRQEGELPPLRKARQKMSELFPLTEEIWLDWLKDEIRLTEEEQNREKVYELFEMAVKDYICPEIWLEYAQYSIGGMGLPGGMEKVRSIFERALTAVGLHMTKGATLWEAYREFENVILATVQPPPGSVPTCEQQELLNAQLERIHTLFRRQLAIPLMDMEGTYAEYEEWSDQGVSDTVSQKYKRALQQMEKSKPYEETLMAAEPPKLAEYQTYIDYEQKEGDPARIQIIFERALAENCLVPDMWAKYTKYLDRQLKIKDLVLSSHDRAVRNCPWTMGLWKNYLLALERHGADHHTISDVFEKALNAGFIQATDYVNIWEAYLDYLRRRVDFSKESSRELEELRAAFTRSLDYMKQDVEERFSESGDPSCTIMQVWAKIEALHCKNIQKARELWDSIMTKGNAKFANMWLEYYNLERSYGDALHCRKALHRAVQCTSDYPEHVCEVLLTFERVEGSLEDWDAAVQKTETRLNRVNEQRAKSLSQVAEKEAHLVRQEEEKTEQRRRAKADKKNQKKGQKGSGPGEKRKAEDEDNENEWGEESGKERHQESGKERHQESGKGRHQESGKGRHQESGKGRHQESGKGRHQESGKGRHQESGKGR
;
A
#
# COMPACT_ATOMS: atom_id res chain seq x y z
N MET A 1 -23.04 -23.32 -75.45
CA MET A 1 -24.22 -22.98 -74.62
C MET A 1 -24.43 -24.15 -73.68
N GLY A 2 -24.41 -23.98 -72.36
CA GLY A 2 -23.84 -22.88 -71.57
C GLY A 2 -22.62 -23.38 -70.78
N ILE A 3 -21.80 -22.46 -70.29
CA ILE A 3 -20.98 -22.69 -69.10
C ILE A 3 -21.70 -21.90 -68.03
N GLU A 4 -22.30 -22.59 -67.07
CA GLU A 4 -22.79 -21.97 -65.84
C GLU A 4 -21.74 -22.32 -64.78
N ASN A 5 -20.92 -21.33 -64.41
CA ASN A 5 -20.23 -21.39 -63.14
C ASN A 5 -21.30 -21.34 -62.05
N SER A 6 -21.36 -22.38 -61.23
CA SER A 6 -21.86 -22.22 -59.87
C SER A 6 -20.60 -21.99 -59.02
N ASP A 7 -20.35 -20.71 -58.73
CA ASP A 7 -19.32 -20.31 -57.77
C ASP A 7 -19.96 -20.39 -56.37
N ASP A 8 -20.37 -21.61 -55.98
CA ASP A 8 -20.88 -21.93 -54.66
C ASP A 8 -19.69 -22.34 -53.77
N GLU A 9 -18.91 -21.35 -53.30
CA GLU A 9 -18.07 -21.53 -52.12
C GLU A 9 -19.00 -21.63 -50.90
N GLU A 10 -19.41 -22.85 -50.56
CA GLU A 10 -20.21 -23.11 -49.36
C GLU A 10 -19.41 -22.71 -48.11
N ASP A 11 -19.97 -21.75 -47.35
CA ASP A 11 -19.45 -21.27 -46.06
C ASP A 11 -19.61 -22.37 -44.99
N ASP A 12 -18.71 -23.35 -45.03
CA ASP A 12 -18.61 -24.48 -44.09
C ASP A 12 -18.01 -24.05 -42.73
N SER A 13 -18.37 -22.87 -42.25
CA SER A 13 -18.19 -22.49 -40.84
C SER A 13 -19.43 -22.92 -40.05
N SER A 14 -19.19 -23.68 -38.98
CA SER A 14 -20.21 -24.40 -38.22
C SER A 14 -21.10 -23.47 -37.39
N GLU A 15 -22.20 -24.01 -36.85
CA GLU A 15 -23.05 -23.27 -35.92
C GLU A 15 -22.27 -22.88 -34.64
N ASP A 16 -21.37 -23.75 -34.18
CA ASP A 16 -20.50 -23.50 -33.01
C ASP A 16 -19.52 -22.34 -33.26
N ASP A 17 -18.85 -22.30 -34.43
CA ASP A 17 -17.90 -21.22 -34.78
C ASP A 17 -18.62 -19.85 -34.83
N LYS A 18 -19.85 -19.84 -35.39
CA LYS A 18 -20.71 -18.65 -35.50
C LYS A 18 -21.22 -18.17 -34.13
N GLU A 19 -21.47 -19.07 -33.17
CA GLU A 19 -21.77 -18.68 -31.78
C GLU A 19 -20.51 -18.14 -31.05
N ASN A 20 -19.35 -18.73 -31.27
CA ASN A 20 -18.09 -18.28 -30.67
C ASN A 20 -17.67 -16.89 -31.15
N GLU A 21 -17.79 -16.58 -32.46
CA GLU A 21 -17.48 -15.24 -32.97
C GLU A 21 -18.40 -14.17 -32.35
N ALA A 22 -19.70 -14.47 -32.22
CA ALA A 22 -20.67 -13.57 -31.60
C ALA A 22 -20.34 -13.29 -30.12
N GLU A 23 -19.91 -14.30 -29.36
CA GLU A 23 -19.49 -14.14 -27.97
C GLU A 23 -18.14 -13.39 -27.85
N ILE A 24 -17.19 -13.62 -28.76
CA ILE A 24 -15.94 -12.83 -28.86
C ILE A 24 -16.27 -11.34 -29.06
N GLN A 25 -17.18 -11.01 -29.98
CA GLN A 25 -17.61 -9.63 -30.21
C GLN A 25 -18.30 -9.02 -28.97
N ARG A 26 -19.14 -9.80 -28.27
CA ARG A 26 -19.80 -9.39 -27.01
C ARG A 26 -18.79 -9.11 -25.90
N LEU A 27 -17.74 -9.92 -25.78
CA LEU A 27 -16.67 -9.76 -24.79
C LEU A 27 -15.75 -8.57 -25.14
N GLU A 28 -15.43 -8.33 -26.41
CA GLU A 28 -14.71 -7.11 -26.83
C GLU A 28 -15.53 -5.84 -26.56
N GLU A 29 -16.86 -5.84 -26.78
CA GLU A 29 -17.73 -4.71 -26.42
C GLU A 29 -17.77 -4.50 -24.88
N GLN A 30 -17.91 -5.57 -24.09
CA GLN A 30 -17.87 -5.49 -22.62
C GLN A 30 -16.55 -4.89 -22.10
N LEU A 31 -15.41 -5.30 -22.67
CA LEU A 31 -14.09 -4.71 -22.34
C LEU A 31 -13.90 -3.29 -22.87
N SER A 32 -14.62 -2.88 -23.93
CA SER A 32 -14.61 -1.48 -24.39
C SER A 32 -15.34 -0.53 -23.42
N ILE A 33 -16.34 -1.05 -22.69
CA ILE A 33 -17.09 -0.33 -21.66
C ILE A 33 -16.35 -0.39 -20.31
N ASN A 34 -15.80 -1.54 -19.94
CA ASN A 34 -15.03 -1.74 -18.72
C ASN A 34 -13.77 -2.58 -18.97
N ALA A 35 -12.66 -1.90 -19.29
CA ALA A 35 -11.38 -2.55 -19.49
C ALA A 35 -10.82 -3.25 -18.23
N PHE A 36 -11.37 -2.96 -17.04
CA PHE A 36 -10.94 -3.55 -15.76
C PHE A 36 -11.72 -4.82 -15.35
N ASP A 37 -12.51 -5.42 -16.25
CA ASP A 37 -13.15 -6.71 -16.01
C ASP A 37 -12.19 -7.88 -16.24
N TYR A 38 -11.46 -8.28 -15.18
CA TYR A 38 -10.46 -9.34 -15.21
C TYR A 38 -11.00 -10.69 -15.73
N ASN A 39 -12.24 -11.05 -15.38
CA ASN A 39 -12.85 -12.32 -15.83
C ASN A 39 -13.19 -12.25 -17.32
N CYS A 40 -13.73 -11.12 -17.79
CA CYS A 40 -14.02 -10.92 -19.21
C CYS A 40 -12.74 -10.97 -20.09
N HIS A 41 -11.58 -10.55 -19.59
CA HIS A 41 -10.29 -10.81 -20.28
C HIS A 41 -9.95 -12.30 -20.34
N LEU A 42 -10.13 -13.06 -19.24
CA LEU A 42 -9.87 -14.50 -19.22
C LEU A 42 -10.77 -15.27 -20.19
N ASP A 43 -12.08 -14.99 -20.18
CA ASP A 43 -13.04 -15.65 -21.06
C ASP A 43 -12.78 -15.33 -22.54
N LEU A 44 -12.43 -14.07 -22.86
CA LEU A 44 -12.04 -13.67 -24.22
C LEU A 44 -10.74 -14.35 -24.67
N ILE A 45 -9.70 -14.38 -23.82
CA ILE A 45 -8.42 -15.03 -24.12
C ILE A 45 -8.60 -16.55 -24.29
N LYS A 46 -9.54 -17.14 -23.55
CA LYS A 46 -9.89 -18.56 -23.67
C LYS A 46 -10.57 -18.85 -25.01
N LEU A 47 -11.63 -18.12 -25.39
CA LEU A 47 -12.31 -18.31 -26.68
C LEU A 47 -11.35 -18.07 -27.86
N LEU A 48 -10.60 -16.97 -27.87
CA LEU A 48 -9.62 -16.67 -28.93
C LEU A 48 -8.51 -17.75 -29.07
N ARG A 49 -8.24 -18.52 -28.02
CA ARG A 49 -7.31 -19.67 -28.05
C ARG A 49 -7.99 -20.96 -28.52
N GLN A 50 -9.30 -21.11 -28.34
CA GLN A 50 -10.08 -22.23 -28.88
C GLN A 50 -10.24 -22.12 -30.40
N GLU A 51 -10.59 -20.92 -30.90
CA GLU A 51 -10.74 -20.65 -32.35
C GLU A 51 -9.39 -20.62 -33.10
N GLY A 52 -8.27 -20.54 -32.38
CA GLY A 52 -6.93 -20.44 -32.98
C GLY A 52 -6.59 -19.06 -33.54
N GLU A 53 -7.32 -18.01 -33.17
CA GLU A 53 -7.15 -16.63 -33.63
C GLU A 53 -5.88 -15.97 -33.05
N LEU A 54 -4.71 -16.36 -33.55
CA LEU A 54 -3.41 -15.98 -32.99
C LEU A 54 -3.15 -14.46 -32.90
N PRO A 55 -3.47 -13.62 -33.91
CA PRO A 55 -3.23 -12.18 -33.83
C PRO A 55 -4.15 -11.47 -32.80
N PRO A 56 -5.49 -11.70 -32.79
CA PRO A 56 -6.36 -11.23 -31.71
C PRO A 56 -5.96 -11.76 -30.33
N LEU A 57 -5.65 -13.06 -30.20
CA LEU A 57 -5.24 -13.69 -28.94
C LEU A 57 -4.01 -13.00 -28.31
N ARG A 58 -2.97 -12.75 -29.11
CA ARG A 58 -1.77 -12.03 -28.66
C ARG A 58 -2.10 -10.60 -28.22
N LYS A 59 -2.97 -9.91 -28.95
CA LYS A 59 -3.42 -8.54 -28.64
C LYS A 59 -4.27 -8.49 -27.34
N ALA A 60 -5.13 -9.48 -27.12
CA ALA A 60 -5.93 -9.61 -25.89
C ALA A 60 -5.03 -9.87 -24.67
N ARG A 61 -4.08 -10.81 -24.78
CA ARG A 61 -3.07 -11.08 -23.73
C ARG A 61 -2.19 -9.86 -23.42
N GLN A 62 -1.77 -9.11 -24.44
CA GLN A 62 -1.06 -7.84 -24.27
C GLN A 62 -1.90 -6.82 -23.47
N LYS A 63 -3.13 -6.49 -23.92
CA LYS A 63 -4.07 -5.61 -23.19
C LYS A 63 -4.22 -6.03 -21.73
N MET A 64 -4.40 -7.33 -21.46
CA MET A 64 -4.58 -7.85 -20.11
C MET A 64 -3.32 -7.64 -19.25
N SER A 65 -2.13 -7.94 -19.78
CA SER A 65 -0.85 -7.77 -19.06
C SER A 65 -0.48 -6.31 -18.75
N GLU A 66 -0.90 -5.38 -19.61
CA GLU A 66 -0.72 -3.93 -19.40
C GLU A 66 -1.53 -3.43 -18.19
N LEU A 67 -2.70 -4.01 -17.96
CA LEU A 67 -3.63 -3.64 -16.88
C LEU A 67 -3.40 -4.44 -15.59
N PHE A 68 -3.12 -5.74 -15.71
CA PHE A 68 -3.08 -6.70 -14.59
C PHE A 68 -1.75 -7.45 -14.51
N PRO A 69 -1.19 -7.67 -13.31
CA PRO A 69 -0.12 -8.64 -13.10
C PRO A 69 -0.67 -10.07 -13.25
N LEU A 70 -0.17 -10.84 -14.22
CA LEU A 70 -0.71 -12.16 -14.54
C LEU A 70 -0.07 -13.26 -13.69
N THR A 71 -0.81 -14.33 -13.40
CA THR A 71 -0.31 -15.46 -12.60
C THR A 71 0.76 -16.26 -13.35
N GLU A 72 1.55 -17.06 -12.63
CA GLU A 72 2.57 -17.95 -13.23
C GLU A 72 1.94 -18.88 -14.28
N GLU A 73 0.73 -19.37 -14.05
CA GLU A 73 -0.02 -20.22 -14.98
C GLU A 73 -0.38 -19.49 -16.28
N ILE A 74 -0.96 -18.29 -16.20
CA ILE A 74 -1.39 -17.51 -17.39
C ILE A 74 -0.17 -17.13 -18.24
N TRP A 75 0.92 -16.70 -17.61
CA TRP A 75 2.18 -16.40 -18.29
C TRP A 75 2.76 -17.66 -18.96
N LEU A 76 2.84 -18.80 -18.27
CA LEU A 76 3.32 -20.06 -18.86
C LEU A 76 2.48 -20.49 -20.06
N ASP A 77 1.16 -20.33 -20.01
CA ASP A 77 0.27 -20.75 -21.09
C ASP A 77 0.43 -19.89 -22.35
N TRP A 78 0.69 -18.58 -22.18
CA TRP A 78 1.07 -17.69 -23.29
C TRP A 78 2.47 -18.04 -23.83
N LEU A 79 3.47 -18.18 -22.95
CA LEU A 79 4.83 -18.54 -23.33
C LEU A 79 4.87 -19.85 -24.13
N LYS A 80 4.14 -20.88 -23.70
CA LYS A 80 4.05 -22.18 -24.39
C LYS A 80 3.40 -22.09 -25.77
N ASP A 81 2.43 -21.19 -25.97
CA ASP A 81 1.87 -20.94 -27.30
C ASP A 81 2.92 -20.29 -28.23
N GLU A 82 3.60 -19.23 -27.77
CA GLU A 82 4.57 -18.49 -28.58
C GLU A 82 5.86 -19.30 -28.87
N ILE A 83 6.28 -20.14 -27.93
CA ILE A 83 7.36 -21.12 -28.12
C ILE A 83 7.00 -22.11 -29.25
N ARG A 84 5.76 -22.64 -29.27
CA ARG A 84 5.27 -23.54 -30.32
C ARG A 84 5.21 -22.87 -31.70
N LEU A 85 4.98 -21.57 -31.76
CA LEU A 85 4.94 -20.77 -33.00
C LEU A 85 6.33 -20.32 -33.50
N THR A 86 7.42 -20.67 -32.80
CA THR A 86 8.78 -20.22 -33.13
C THR A 86 9.52 -21.21 -34.03
N GLU A 87 9.21 -21.19 -35.33
CA GLU A 87 9.95 -21.96 -36.36
C GLU A 87 11.23 -21.24 -36.88
N GLU A 88 11.31 -19.92 -36.77
CA GLU A 88 12.43 -19.10 -37.27
C GLU A 88 13.23 -18.40 -36.17
N GLU A 89 14.56 -18.25 -36.36
CA GLU A 89 15.47 -17.59 -35.42
C GLU A 89 15.03 -16.16 -35.03
N GLN A 90 14.40 -15.41 -35.95
CA GLN A 90 13.95 -14.03 -35.69
C GLN A 90 12.80 -13.93 -34.67
N ASN A 91 12.09 -15.03 -34.37
CA ASN A 91 11.04 -15.05 -33.36
C ASN A 91 11.57 -15.36 -31.96
N ARG A 92 12.78 -15.96 -31.84
CA ARG A 92 13.38 -16.35 -30.56
C ARG A 92 13.65 -15.17 -29.62
N GLU A 93 14.07 -14.02 -30.14
CA GLU A 93 14.25 -12.82 -29.31
C GLU A 93 12.92 -12.24 -28.82
N LYS A 94 11.82 -12.35 -29.59
CA LYS A 94 10.47 -11.93 -29.13
C LYS A 94 9.96 -12.81 -27.98
N VAL A 95 10.25 -14.11 -28.02
CA VAL A 95 9.96 -15.03 -26.91
C VAL A 95 10.80 -14.67 -25.68
N TYR A 96 12.07 -14.29 -25.85
CA TYR A 96 12.87 -13.76 -24.74
C TYR A 96 12.30 -12.43 -24.19
N GLU A 97 11.86 -11.50 -25.04
CA GLU A 97 11.17 -10.27 -24.60
C GLU A 97 9.90 -10.57 -23.79
N LEU A 98 9.15 -11.62 -24.16
CA LEU A 98 7.97 -12.08 -23.43
C LEU A 98 8.35 -12.69 -22.06
N PHE A 99 9.42 -13.50 -21.99
CA PHE A 99 9.98 -13.94 -20.70
C PHE A 99 10.42 -12.76 -19.83
N GLU A 100 11.05 -11.73 -20.42
CA GLU A 100 11.43 -10.50 -19.72
C GLU A 100 10.22 -9.71 -19.18
N MET A 101 9.02 -9.87 -19.74
CA MET A 101 7.78 -9.35 -19.15
C MET A 101 7.30 -10.25 -18.01
N ALA A 102 7.19 -11.55 -18.26
CA ALA A 102 6.64 -12.53 -17.33
C ALA A 102 7.35 -12.57 -15.96
N VAL A 103 8.68 -12.47 -15.93
CA VAL A 103 9.47 -12.53 -14.68
C VAL A 103 9.40 -11.28 -13.79
N LYS A 104 8.51 -10.32 -14.09
CA LYS A 104 8.36 -9.05 -13.34
C LYS A 104 7.14 -8.99 -12.43
N ASP A 105 6.09 -9.75 -12.69
CA ASP A 105 4.83 -9.64 -11.93
C ASP A 105 4.95 -10.29 -10.54
N TYR A 106 5.44 -11.53 -10.48
CA TYR A 106 5.58 -12.34 -9.27
C TYR A 106 6.88 -13.16 -9.26
N ILE A 107 7.17 -13.78 -8.12
CA ILE A 107 8.17 -14.84 -8.04
C ILE A 107 7.67 -16.09 -8.79
N CYS A 108 8.44 -16.53 -9.78
CA CYS A 108 7.97 -17.53 -10.75
C CYS A 108 9.05 -18.59 -11.10
N PRO A 109 9.27 -19.60 -10.22
CA PRO A 109 10.31 -20.61 -10.43
C PRO A 109 10.12 -21.44 -11.70
N GLU A 110 8.88 -21.72 -12.10
CA GLU A 110 8.58 -22.55 -13.29
C GLU A 110 8.84 -21.75 -14.58
N ILE A 111 8.49 -20.46 -14.60
CA ILE A 111 8.81 -19.56 -15.73
C ILE A 111 10.33 -19.40 -15.88
N TRP A 112 11.07 -19.29 -14.77
CA TRP A 112 12.53 -19.24 -14.81
C TRP A 112 13.15 -20.55 -15.34
N LEU A 113 12.55 -21.70 -15.02
CA LEU A 113 12.98 -23.01 -15.53
C LEU A 113 12.70 -23.15 -17.03
N GLU A 114 11.48 -22.83 -17.48
CA GLU A 114 11.09 -22.81 -18.90
C GLU A 114 11.96 -21.81 -19.70
N TYR A 115 12.26 -20.63 -19.15
CA TYR A 115 13.13 -19.64 -19.79
C TYR A 115 14.56 -20.18 -19.98
N ALA A 116 15.12 -20.78 -18.93
CA ALA A 116 16.45 -21.39 -19.00
C ALA A 116 16.49 -22.54 -20.01
N GLN A 117 15.53 -23.47 -19.95
CA GLN A 117 15.40 -24.61 -20.87
C GLN A 117 15.23 -24.15 -22.32
N TYR A 118 14.32 -23.21 -22.59
CA TYR A 118 14.13 -22.62 -23.92
C TYR A 118 15.41 -21.97 -24.43
N SER A 119 16.18 -21.29 -23.57
CA SER A 119 17.44 -20.64 -23.94
C SER A 119 18.54 -21.62 -24.36
N ILE A 120 18.58 -22.84 -23.81
CA ILE A 120 19.53 -23.89 -24.21
C ILE A 120 19.37 -24.23 -25.70
N GLY A 121 18.14 -24.17 -26.23
CA GLY A 121 17.88 -24.33 -27.66
C GLY A 121 18.54 -23.26 -28.56
N GLY A 122 19.04 -22.16 -27.99
CA GLY A 122 19.83 -21.14 -28.67
C GLY A 122 21.33 -21.19 -28.41
N MET A 123 21.85 -22.17 -27.64
CA MET A 123 23.24 -22.15 -27.14
C MET A 123 24.32 -22.20 -28.24
N GLY A 124 24.00 -22.72 -29.42
CA GLY A 124 24.90 -22.81 -30.58
C GLY A 124 25.07 -21.49 -31.36
N LEU A 125 24.27 -20.47 -31.05
CA LEU A 125 24.40 -19.13 -31.64
C LEU A 125 25.59 -18.37 -31.04
N PRO A 126 26.17 -17.37 -31.74
CA PRO A 126 27.25 -16.55 -31.19
C PRO A 126 26.85 -15.85 -29.88
N GLY A 127 27.53 -16.17 -28.77
CA GLY A 127 27.19 -15.68 -27.43
C GLY A 127 26.01 -16.41 -26.76
N GLY A 128 25.47 -17.47 -27.37
CA GLY A 128 24.34 -18.24 -26.85
C GLY A 128 24.63 -18.89 -25.50
N MET A 129 25.81 -19.50 -25.34
CA MET A 129 26.23 -20.13 -24.08
C MET A 129 26.34 -19.12 -22.92
N GLU A 130 26.81 -17.91 -23.18
CA GLU A 130 26.84 -16.79 -22.23
C GLU A 130 25.43 -16.31 -21.89
N LYS A 131 24.50 -16.29 -22.86
CA LYS A 131 23.09 -15.92 -22.64
C LYS A 131 22.37 -16.94 -21.75
N VAL A 132 22.56 -18.24 -21.99
CA VAL A 132 22.04 -19.33 -21.12
C VAL A 132 22.53 -19.17 -19.68
N ARG A 133 23.86 -19.01 -19.49
CA ARG A 133 24.47 -18.80 -18.16
C ARG A 133 23.92 -17.54 -17.48
N SER A 134 23.74 -16.45 -18.21
CA SER A 134 23.15 -15.20 -17.69
C SER A 134 21.70 -15.38 -17.22
N ILE A 135 20.89 -16.15 -17.96
CA ILE A 135 19.50 -16.48 -17.59
C ILE A 135 19.48 -17.34 -16.31
N PHE A 136 20.31 -18.39 -16.22
CA PHE A 136 20.42 -19.19 -15.00
C PHE A 136 20.91 -18.39 -13.78
N GLU A 137 21.93 -17.52 -13.91
CA GLU A 137 22.40 -16.69 -12.79
C GLU A 137 21.32 -15.70 -12.31
N ARG A 138 20.48 -15.18 -13.22
CA ARG A 138 19.31 -14.35 -12.88
C ARG A 138 18.22 -15.17 -12.18
N ALA A 139 17.91 -16.35 -12.70
CA ALA A 139 16.98 -17.29 -12.06
C ALA A 139 17.43 -17.61 -10.63
N LEU A 140 18.70 -17.97 -10.43
CA LEU A 140 19.24 -18.24 -9.10
C LEU A 140 19.27 -17.02 -8.18
N THR A 141 19.38 -15.80 -8.73
CA THR A 141 19.25 -14.55 -7.97
C THR A 141 17.81 -14.29 -7.52
N ALA A 142 16.81 -14.64 -8.35
CA ALA A 142 15.39 -14.42 -8.07
C ALA A 142 14.74 -15.52 -7.22
N VAL A 143 15.05 -16.79 -7.49
CA VAL A 143 14.38 -17.98 -6.91
C VAL A 143 15.33 -19.03 -6.34
N GLY A 144 16.65 -18.87 -6.45
CA GLY A 144 17.64 -19.84 -5.93
C GLY A 144 17.66 -19.98 -4.40
N LEU A 145 16.93 -19.13 -3.66
CA LEU A 145 16.68 -19.22 -2.22
C LEU A 145 15.28 -19.79 -1.87
N HIS A 146 14.48 -20.18 -2.86
CA HIS A 146 13.13 -20.68 -2.63
C HIS A 146 13.18 -22.11 -2.08
N MET A 147 13.07 -22.25 -0.76
CA MET A 147 13.23 -23.50 0.02
C MET A 147 12.79 -24.80 -0.68
N THR A 148 11.61 -24.82 -1.30
CA THR A 148 10.98 -26.01 -1.91
C THR A 148 11.03 -26.09 -3.45
N LYS A 149 11.47 -25.04 -4.16
CA LYS A 149 11.46 -24.98 -5.64
C LYS A 149 12.80 -24.54 -6.25
N GLY A 150 13.70 -23.94 -5.46
CA GLY A 150 14.99 -23.43 -5.94
C GLY A 150 15.96 -24.54 -6.33
N ALA A 151 15.87 -25.72 -5.70
CA ALA A 151 16.73 -26.87 -5.97
C ALA A 151 16.70 -27.28 -7.46
N THR A 152 15.50 -27.36 -8.05
CA THR A 152 15.26 -27.71 -9.46
C THR A 152 16.03 -26.81 -10.44
N LEU A 153 16.20 -25.53 -10.12
CA LEU A 153 16.98 -24.59 -10.95
C LEU A 153 18.50 -24.69 -10.72
N TRP A 154 18.95 -25.02 -9.50
CA TRP A 154 20.35 -25.39 -9.28
C TRP A 154 20.72 -26.70 -9.99
N GLU A 155 19.80 -27.66 -10.04
CA GLU A 155 19.93 -28.95 -10.73
C GLU A 155 19.96 -28.76 -12.24
N ALA A 156 18.98 -28.07 -12.83
CA ALA A 156 18.96 -27.77 -14.27
C ALA A 156 20.23 -27.01 -14.74
N TYR A 157 20.78 -26.11 -13.91
CA TYR A 157 22.04 -25.42 -14.24
C TYR A 157 23.27 -26.34 -14.10
N ARG A 158 23.30 -27.23 -13.10
CA ARG A 158 24.33 -28.29 -13.02
C ARG A 158 24.26 -29.23 -14.21
N GLU A 159 23.06 -29.65 -14.62
CA GLU A 159 22.86 -30.54 -15.77
C GLU A 159 23.36 -29.88 -17.06
N PHE A 160 22.97 -28.62 -17.31
CA PHE A 160 23.50 -27.83 -18.43
C PHE A 160 25.04 -27.77 -18.42
N GLU A 161 25.67 -27.39 -17.31
CA GLU A 161 27.13 -27.31 -17.25
C GLU A 161 27.82 -28.70 -17.33
N ASN A 162 27.17 -29.78 -16.90
CA ASN A 162 27.64 -31.16 -17.11
C ASN A 162 27.51 -31.61 -18.59
N VAL A 163 26.46 -31.20 -19.30
CA VAL A 163 26.34 -31.41 -20.76
C VAL A 163 27.45 -30.68 -21.49
N ILE A 164 27.77 -29.43 -21.10
CA ILE A 164 28.92 -28.71 -21.64
C ILE A 164 30.24 -29.42 -21.28
N LEU A 165 30.40 -29.94 -20.05
CA LEU A 165 31.57 -30.73 -19.64
C LEU A 165 31.80 -31.93 -20.57
N ALA A 166 30.75 -32.67 -20.92
CA ALA A 166 30.84 -33.80 -21.84
C ALA A 166 31.30 -33.41 -23.26
N THR A 167 31.11 -32.16 -23.69
CA THR A 167 31.60 -31.67 -24.99
C THR A 167 33.06 -31.18 -24.99
N VAL A 168 33.62 -30.84 -23.82
CA VAL A 168 35.03 -30.40 -23.67
C VAL A 168 35.98 -31.49 -23.16
N GLN A 169 35.47 -32.64 -22.71
CA GLN A 169 36.31 -33.77 -22.30
C GLN A 169 37.11 -34.36 -23.50
N PRO A 170 38.40 -34.67 -23.32
CA PRO A 170 39.21 -35.28 -24.36
C PRO A 170 38.77 -36.74 -24.62
N PRO A 171 38.77 -37.23 -25.89
CA PRO A 171 38.45 -38.61 -26.19
C PRO A 171 39.31 -39.62 -25.40
N PRO A 172 38.75 -40.75 -24.94
CA PRO A 172 39.47 -41.74 -24.14
C PRO A 172 40.79 -42.19 -24.77
N GLY A 173 41.89 -42.05 -24.02
CA GLY A 173 43.24 -42.39 -24.48
C GLY A 173 43.97 -41.32 -25.30
N SER A 174 43.34 -40.16 -25.55
CA SER A 174 44.04 -38.98 -26.08
C SER A 174 44.74 -38.18 -24.97
N VAL A 175 45.78 -37.43 -25.33
CA VAL A 175 46.45 -36.47 -24.43
C VAL A 175 45.91 -35.08 -24.76
N PRO A 176 45.23 -34.38 -23.83
CA PRO A 176 44.73 -33.03 -24.09
C PRO A 176 45.87 -32.03 -24.29
N THR A 177 45.65 -31.01 -25.13
CA THR A 177 46.54 -29.84 -25.19
C THR A 177 46.43 -29.00 -23.92
N CYS A 178 47.37 -28.08 -23.69
CA CYS A 178 47.29 -27.15 -22.55
C CYS A 178 45.98 -26.34 -22.58
N GLU A 179 45.60 -25.83 -23.75
CA GLU A 179 44.35 -25.07 -23.96
C GLU A 179 43.10 -25.94 -23.66
N GLN A 180 43.09 -27.21 -24.08
CA GLN A 180 42.00 -28.14 -23.78
C GLN A 180 41.93 -28.46 -22.27
N GLN A 181 43.08 -28.63 -21.61
CA GLN A 181 43.13 -28.85 -20.17
C GLN A 181 42.69 -27.61 -19.38
N GLU A 182 43.03 -26.41 -19.83
CA GLU A 182 42.56 -25.15 -19.24
C GLU A 182 41.05 -24.97 -19.38
N LEU A 183 40.48 -25.27 -20.56
CA LEU A 183 39.02 -25.28 -20.78
C LEU A 183 38.31 -26.32 -19.91
N LEU A 184 38.83 -27.55 -19.83
CA LEU A 184 38.30 -28.61 -18.99
C LEU A 184 38.32 -28.23 -17.50
N ASN A 185 39.44 -27.71 -17.02
CA ASN A 185 39.60 -27.25 -15.63
C ASN A 185 38.63 -26.10 -15.31
N ALA A 186 38.46 -25.14 -16.23
CA ALA A 186 37.51 -24.04 -16.07
C ALA A 186 36.05 -24.53 -16.03
N GLN A 187 35.71 -25.57 -16.81
CA GLN A 187 34.37 -26.15 -16.83
C GLN A 187 34.07 -26.96 -15.55
N LEU A 188 35.03 -27.75 -15.06
CA LEU A 188 34.93 -28.45 -13.78
C LEU A 188 34.75 -27.47 -12.59
N GLU A 189 35.52 -26.38 -12.56
CA GLU A 189 35.44 -25.39 -11.48
C GLU A 189 34.12 -24.58 -11.51
N ARG A 190 33.45 -24.44 -12.67
CA ARG A 190 32.05 -23.94 -12.73
C ARG A 190 31.10 -24.87 -11.98
N ILE A 191 31.15 -26.17 -12.27
CA ILE A 191 30.24 -27.16 -11.66
C ILE A 191 30.52 -27.28 -10.16
N HIS A 192 31.79 -27.38 -9.73
CA HIS A 192 32.13 -27.28 -8.32
C HIS A 192 31.61 -25.97 -7.71
N THR A 193 31.70 -24.83 -8.40
CA THR A 193 31.19 -23.54 -7.89
C THR A 193 29.67 -23.55 -7.71
N LEU A 194 28.90 -24.19 -8.59
CA LEU A 194 27.45 -24.36 -8.41
C LEU A 194 27.13 -25.19 -7.16
N PHE A 195 27.75 -26.36 -7.00
CA PHE A 195 27.60 -27.18 -5.78
C PHE A 195 27.97 -26.41 -4.50
N ARG A 196 29.14 -25.73 -4.49
CA ARG A 196 29.62 -24.94 -3.34
C ARG A 196 28.73 -23.73 -3.00
N ARG A 197 27.89 -23.28 -3.95
CA ARG A 197 26.88 -22.22 -3.76
C ARG A 197 25.57 -22.81 -3.24
N GLN A 198 25.00 -23.83 -3.89
CA GLN A 198 23.76 -24.49 -3.43
C GLN A 198 23.91 -25.03 -2.01
N LEU A 199 25.01 -25.71 -1.70
CA LEU A 199 25.30 -26.26 -0.37
C LEU A 199 25.57 -25.18 0.71
N ALA A 200 25.56 -23.89 0.36
CA ALA A 200 25.59 -22.79 1.31
C ALA A 200 24.20 -22.19 1.59
N ILE A 201 23.15 -22.70 0.94
CA ILE A 201 21.77 -22.21 1.02
C ILE A 201 20.89 -23.26 1.71
N PRO A 202 20.04 -22.88 2.67
CA PRO A 202 19.02 -23.78 3.22
C PRO A 202 17.93 -24.04 2.16
N LEU A 203 17.89 -25.25 1.62
CA LEU A 203 16.85 -25.80 0.75
C LEU A 203 16.38 -27.14 1.33
N MET A 204 15.16 -27.57 1.00
CA MET A 204 14.71 -28.93 1.34
C MET A 204 15.63 -29.99 0.71
N ASP A 205 15.79 -31.11 1.41
CA ASP A 205 16.48 -32.33 0.96
C ASP A 205 17.93 -32.12 0.47
N MET A 206 18.56 -31.02 0.90
CA MET A 206 19.92 -30.61 0.52
C MET A 206 21.02 -31.59 0.93
N GLU A 207 20.71 -32.54 1.81
CA GLU A 207 21.51 -33.73 2.10
C GLU A 207 21.79 -34.57 0.85
N GLY A 208 20.82 -34.68 -0.07
CA GLY A 208 20.98 -35.38 -1.34
C GLY A 208 22.03 -34.72 -2.23
N THR A 209 21.98 -33.38 -2.38
CA THR A 209 22.99 -32.60 -3.10
C THR A 209 24.38 -32.70 -2.45
N TYR A 210 24.46 -32.87 -1.13
CA TYR A 210 25.74 -33.06 -0.46
C TYR A 210 26.36 -34.42 -0.81
N ALA A 211 25.56 -35.49 -0.80
CA ALA A 211 26.00 -36.82 -1.21
C ALA A 211 26.39 -36.87 -2.69
N GLU A 212 25.59 -36.25 -3.57
CA GLU A 212 25.91 -36.06 -5.00
C GLU A 212 27.28 -35.38 -5.19
N TYR A 213 27.57 -34.31 -4.43
CA TYR A 213 28.84 -33.62 -4.53
C TYR A 213 30.03 -34.41 -3.95
N GLU A 214 29.79 -35.23 -2.93
CA GLU A 214 30.81 -36.09 -2.31
C GLU A 214 31.17 -37.28 -3.22
N GLU A 215 30.23 -37.78 -4.04
CA GLU A 215 30.49 -38.79 -5.08
C GLU A 215 31.06 -38.19 -6.38
N TRP A 216 30.60 -37.01 -6.81
CA TRP A 216 31.03 -36.34 -8.05
C TRP A 216 32.44 -35.72 -7.96
N SER A 217 32.91 -35.36 -6.76
CA SER A 217 34.18 -34.65 -6.56
C SER A 217 35.35 -35.62 -6.34
N ASP A 218 36.24 -35.76 -7.33
CA ASP A 218 37.54 -36.50 -7.22
C ASP A 218 38.38 -36.11 -6.00
N GLN A 219 38.20 -34.89 -5.48
CA GLN A 219 38.93 -34.33 -4.34
C GLN A 219 38.13 -34.38 -3.03
N GLY A 220 36.94 -34.98 -3.05
CA GLY A 220 35.95 -34.95 -1.96
C GLY A 220 35.39 -33.56 -1.70
N VAL A 221 34.74 -33.38 -0.54
CA VAL A 221 34.20 -32.09 -0.08
C VAL A 221 35.14 -31.45 0.93
N SER A 222 35.61 -30.23 0.65
CA SER A 222 36.51 -29.51 1.58
C SER A 222 35.81 -29.02 2.85
N ASP A 223 36.52 -28.98 3.98
CA ASP A 223 36.02 -28.54 5.30
C ASP A 223 35.25 -27.21 5.26
N THR A 224 35.70 -26.25 4.45
CA THR A 224 35.04 -24.94 4.28
C THR A 224 33.64 -25.08 3.70
N VAL A 225 33.43 -26.01 2.78
CA VAL A 225 32.12 -26.30 2.17
C VAL A 225 31.27 -27.10 3.15
N SER A 226 31.82 -28.14 3.78
CA SER A 226 31.13 -28.92 4.80
C SER A 226 30.72 -28.07 6.03
N GLN A 227 31.46 -27.01 6.36
CA GLN A 227 31.06 -26.05 7.40
C GLN A 227 29.92 -25.12 6.95
N LYS A 228 29.93 -24.64 5.69
CA LYS A 228 28.81 -23.86 5.13
C LYS A 228 27.53 -24.71 5.10
N TYR A 229 27.63 -25.91 4.56
CA TYR A 229 26.58 -26.93 4.54
C TYR A 229 25.97 -27.18 5.92
N LYS A 230 26.79 -27.44 6.95
CA LYS A 230 26.30 -27.67 8.32
C LYS A 230 25.55 -26.46 8.91
N ARG A 231 25.86 -25.22 8.49
CA ARG A 231 25.11 -24.01 8.89
C ARG A 231 23.81 -23.84 8.10
N ALA A 232 23.83 -24.11 6.80
CA ALA A 232 22.66 -24.09 5.94
C ALA A 232 21.63 -25.14 6.39
N LEU A 233 22.06 -26.39 6.60
CA LEU A 233 21.23 -27.47 7.14
C LEU A 233 20.59 -27.11 8.50
N GLN A 234 21.37 -26.51 9.41
CA GLN A 234 20.85 -26.00 10.69
C GLN A 234 19.81 -24.88 10.52
N GLN A 235 19.89 -24.06 9.49
CA GLN A 235 18.90 -23.02 9.21
C GLN A 235 17.68 -23.57 8.47
N MET A 236 17.84 -24.61 7.64
CA MET A 236 16.72 -25.36 7.04
C MET A 236 15.87 -25.99 8.14
N GLU A 237 16.46 -26.76 9.05
CA GLU A 237 15.73 -27.42 10.15
C GLU A 237 15.03 -26.44 11.11
N LYS A 238 15.49 -25.18 11.24
CA LYS A 238 14.72 -24.12 11.93
C LYS A 238 13.50 -23.64 11.14
N SER A 239 13.65 -23.48 9.82
CA SER A 239 12.59 -23.03 8.90
C SER A 239 11.53 -24.11 8.65
N LYS A 240 11.93 -25.39 8.70
CA LYS A 240 11.14 -26.56 8.35
C LYS A 240 9.73 -26.61 8.96
N PRO A 241 9.48 -26.31 10.25
CA PRO A 241 8.12 -26.30 10.80
C PRO A 241 7.20 -25.25 10.15
N TYR A 242 7.76 -24.12 9.68
CA TYR A 242 6.99 -23.09 8.97
C TYR A 242 6.65 -23.53 7.53
N GLU A 243 7.56 -24.24 6.87
CA GLU A 243 7.32 -24.84 5.54
C GLU A 243 6.30 -26.00 5.62
N GLU A 244 6.44 -26.89 6.60
CA GLU A 244 5.47 -27.97 6.88
C GLU A 244 4.07 -27.40 7.16
N THR A 245 3.99 -26.28 7.89
CA THR A 245 2.74 -25.55 8.11
C THR A 245 2.16 -24.97 6.81
N LEU A 246 2.99 -24.35 5.95
CA LEU A 246 2.57 -23.86 4.63
C LEU A 246 2.14 -24.99 3.68
N MET A 247 2.76 -26.17 3.75
CA MET A 247 2.36 -27.35 2.96
C MET A 247 1.01 -27.91 3.42
N ALA A 248 0.74 -27.90 4.73
CA ALA A 248 -0.49 -28.45 5.32
C ALA A 248 -1.69 -27.49 5.29
N ALA A 249 -1.47 -26.18 5.10
CA ALA A 249 -2.53 -25.17 5.06
C ALA A 249 -3.14 -25.02 3.65
N GLU A 250 -4.45 -24.73 3.58
CA GLU A 250 -5.14 -24.42 2.33
C GLU A 250 -4.85 -22.98 1.84
N PRO A 251 -4.85 -22.71 0.52
CA PRO A 251 -4.75 -21.35 -0.02
C PRO A 251 -5.81 -20.40 0.56
N PRO A 252 -5.48 -19.13 0.85
CA PRO A 252 -4.24 -18.43 0.48
C PRO A 252 -3.15 -18.42 1.58
N LYS A 253 -3.26 -19.26 2.64
CA LYS A 253 -2.22 -19.43 3.68
C LYS A 253 -1.74 -18.14 4.39
N LEU A 254 -2.59 -17.11 4.46
CA LEU A 254 -2.21 -15.75 4.86
C LEU A 254 -1.63 -15.66 6.29
N ALA A 255 -2.17 -16.43 7.24
CA ALA A 255 -1.74 -16.39 8.64
C ALA A 255 -0.40 -17.11 8.85
N GLU A 256 -0.19 -18.18 8.09
CA GLU A 256 0.98 -19.03 8.06
C GLU A 256 2.15 -18.26 7.44
N TYR A 257 1.93 -17.64 6.27
CA TYR A 257 2.87 -16.70 5.67
C TYR A 257 3.18 -15.53 6.60
N GLN A 258 2.18 -14.95 7.27
CA GLN A 258 2.44 -13.83 8.17
C GLN A 258 3.33 -14.25 9.36
N THR A 259 3.08 -15.42 9.93
CA THR A 259 3.88 -16.00 11.03
C THR A 259 5.33 -16.28 10.60
N TYR A 260 5.54 -16.73 9.37
CA TYR A 260 6.87 -17.01 8.81
C TYR A 260 7.62 -15.71 8.45
N ILE A 261 6.93 -14.71 7.89
CA ILE A 261 7.49 -13.36 7.68
C ILE A 261 8.01 -12.77 8.99
N ASP A 262 7.25 -12.88 10.09
CA ASP A 262 7.68 -12.35 11.40
C ASP A 262 8.86 -13.12 12.01
N TYR A 263 9.04 -14.40 11.64
CA TYR A 263 10.26 -15.17 11.97
C TYR A 263 11.47 -14.68 11.16
N GLU A 264 11.38 -14.55 9.84
CA GLU A 264 12.50 -14.08 9.01
C GLU A 264 12.88 -12.62 9.33
N GLN A 265 11.88 -11.75 9.59
CA GLN A 265 12.14 -10.37 10.02
C GLN A 265 12.85 -10.28 11.38
N LYS A 266 12.80 -11.34 12.20
CA LYS A 266 13.50 -11.46 13.47
C LYS A 266 14.90 -12.05 13.34
N GLU A 267 15.12 -13.04 12.46
CA GLU A 267 16.47 -13.55 12.14
C GLU A 267 17.29 -12.51 11.35
N GLY A 268 16.64 -11.68 10.54
CA GLY A 268 17.19 -10.42 10.01
C GLY A 268 17.95 -10.51 8.68
N ASP A 269 17.98 -11.67 8.02
CA ASP A 269 18.64 -11.83 6.72
C ASP A 269 17.83 -11.15 5.59
N PRO A 270 18.38 -10.16 4.87
CA PRO A 270 17.59 -9.40 3.90
C PRO A 270 17.12 -10.21 2.69
N ALA A 271 17.84 -11.26 2.28
CA ALA A 271 17.49 -12.07 1.12
C ALA A 271 16.39 -13.08 1.45
N ARG A 272 16.45 -13.68 2.66
CA ARG A 272 15.37 -14.53 3.19
C ARG A 272 14.10 -13.73 3.48
N ILE A 273 14.22 -12.51 3.99
CA ILE A 273 13.05 -11.63 4.17
C ILE A 273 12.40 -11.29 2.83
N GLN A 274 13.18 -11.00 1.78
CA GLN A 274 12.64 -10.80 0.43
C GLN A 274 11.96 -12.06 -0.11
N ILE A 275 12.61 -13.24 -0.07
CA ILE A 275 12.03 -14.46 -0.66
C ILE A 275 10.71 -14.88 0.01
N ILE A 276 10.55 -14.68 1.33
CA ILE A 276 9.28 -15.02 2.00
C ILE A 276 8.17 -13.99 1.74
N PHE A 277 8.49 -12.69 1.57
CA PHE A 277 7.51 -11.71 1.13
C PHE A 277 7.04 -11.96 -0.30
N GLU A 278 7.97 -12.21 -1.23
CA GLU A 278 7.62 -12.47 -2.63
C GLU A 278 6.78 -13.76 -2.76
N ARG A 279 7.12 -14.84 -2.01
CA ARG A 279 6.30 -16.06 -1.93
C ARG A 279 4.90 -15.77 -1.41
N ALA A 280 4.79 -15.05 -0.29
CA ALA A 280 3.49 -14.68 0.28
C ALA A 280 2.65 -13.85 -0.69
N LEU A 281 3.28 -12.92 -1.41
CA LEU A 281 2.62 -12.03 -2.38
C LEU A 281 2.21 -12.72 -3.69
N ALA A 282 2.78 -13.87 -4.05
CA ALA A 282 2.29 -14.67 -5.17
C ALA A 282 0.92 -15.34 -4.85
N GLU A 283 0.70 -15.78 -3.61
CA GLU A 283 -0.59 -16.34 -3.18
C GLU A 283 -1.57 -15.27 -2.62
N ASN A 284 -1.07 -14.12 -2.16
CA ASN A 284 -1.85 -13.08 -1.46
C ASN A 284 -1.74 -11.70 -2.15
N CYS A 285 -1.64 -11.68 -3.48
CA CYS A 285 -1.39 -10.46 -4.25
C CYS A 285 -2.45 -9.36 -4.04
N LEU A 286 -3.70 -9.73 -3.74
CA LEU A 286 -4.82 -8.80 -3.52
C LEU A 286 -4.95 -8.31 -2.06
N VAL A 287 -3.93 -8.51 -1.22
CA VAL A 287 -3.91 -8.07 0.20
C VAL A 287 -3.06 -6.79 0.34
N PRO A 288 -3.67 -5.58 0.43
CA PRO A 288 -2.93 -4.34 0.38
C PRO A 288 -1.97 -4.14 1.57
N ASP A 289 -2.33 -4.65 2.74
CA ASP A 289 -1.49 -4.59 3.94
C ASP A 289 -0.20 -5.43 3.81
N MET A 290 -0.20 -6.50 3.01
CA MET A 290 1.01 -7.29 2.74
C MET A 290 2.00 -6.49 1.88
N TRP A 291 1.51 -5.87 0.80
CA TRP A 291 2.29 -4.90 0.00
C TRP A 291 2.78 -3.74 0.85
N ALA A 292 1.93 -3.16 1.70
CA ALA A 292 2.29 -2.07 2.59
C ALA A 292 3.32 -2.48 3.66
N LYS A 293 3.33 -3.74 4.13
CA LYS A 293 4.36 -4.28 5.04
C LYS A 293 5.69 -4.49 4.31
N TYR A 294 5.66 -5.05 3.11
CA TYR A 294 6.86 -5.33 2.30
C TYR A 294 7.54 -4.05 1.80
N THR A 295 6.81 -3.19 1.08
CA THR A 295 7.34 -1.91 0.56
C THR A 295 7.90 -1.01 1.67
N LYS A 296 7.25 -0.96 2.84
CA LYS A 296 7.72 -0.25 4.04
C LYS A 296 9.02 -0.83 4.63
N TYR A 297 9.27 -2.13 4.47
CA TYR A 297 10.54 -2.75 4.82
C TYR A 297 11.63 -2.35 3.81
N LEU A 298 11.34 -2.40 2.51
CA LEU A 298 12.25 -1.97 1.44
C LEU A 298 12.64 -0.48 1.58
N ASP A 299 11.65 0.41 1.70
CA ASP A 299 11.77 1.87 1.91
C ASP A 299 12.71 2.25 3.07
N ARG A 300 12.72 1.43 4.14
CA ARG A 300 13.34 1.78 5.42
C ARG A 300 14.68 1.09 5.65
N GLN A 301 14.81 -0.17 5.25
CA GLN A 301 16.00 -0.99 5.52
C GLN A 301 16.92 -1.10 4.29
N LEU A 302 16.40 -1.54 3.15
CA LEU A 302 17.21 -1.86 1.95
C LEU A 302 17.52 -0.63 1.09
N LYS A 303 16.53 0.20 0.75
CA LYS A 303 16.67 1.43 -0.05
C LYS A 303 17.37 1.25 -1.41
N ILE A 304 17.33 0.04 -1.98
CA ILE A 304 17.81 -0.24 -3.33
C ILE A 304 16.76 0.29 -4.32
N LYS A 305 17.10 1.34 -5.08
CA LYS A 305 16.14 2.11 -5.90
C LYS A 305 15.24 1.21 -6.76
N ASP A 306 15.83 0.37 -7.58
CA ASP A 306 15.08 -0.33 -8.64
C ASP A 306 14.16 -1.41 -8.05
N LEU A 307 14.60 -2.08 -6.98
CA LEU A 307 13.79 -3.00 -6.17
C LEU A 307 12.63 -2.28 -5.46
N VAL A 308 12.90 -1.15 -4.79
CA VAL A 308 11.89 -0.35 -4.10
C VAL A 308 10.81 0.11 -5.07
N LEU A 309 11.21 0.74 -6.18
CA LEU A 309 10.26 1.30 -7.15
C LEU A 309 9.47 0.20 -7.89
N SER A 310 10.12 -0.90 -8.27
CA SER A 310 9.42 -2.08 -8.85
C SER A 310 8.38 -2.66 -7.90
N SER A 311 8.70 -2.78 -6.61
CA SER A 311 7.76 -3.33 -5.62
C SER A 311 6.58 -2.40 -5.32
N HIS A 312 6.76 -1.07 -5.39
CA HIS A 312 5.65 -0.12 -5.31
C HIS A 312 4.78 -0.12 -6.58
N ASP A 313 5.38 -0.26 -7.77
CA ASP A 313 4.64 -0.36 -9.04
C ASP A 313 3.76 -1.62 -9.08
N ARG A 314 4.34 -2.77 -8.72
CA ARG A 314 3.62 -4.04 -8.56
C ARG A 314 2.51 -3.95 -7.52
N ALA A 315 2.71 -3.22 -6.42
CA ALA A 315 1.69 -3.00 -5.40
C ALA A 315 0.47 -2.22 -5.94
N VAL A 316 0.70 -1.15 -6.71
CA VAL A 316 -0.41 -0.35 -7.26
C VAL A 316 -1.11 -1.01 -8.44
N ARG A 317 -0.42 -1.84 -9.24
CA ARG A 317 -1.05 -2.71 -10.25
C ARG A 317 -1.91 -3.83 -9.62
N ASN A 318 -1.53 -4.33 -8.44
CA ASN A 318 -2.28 -5.37 -7.74
C ASN A 318 -3.47 -4.87 -6.91
N CYS A 319 -3.35 -3.70 -6.28
CA CYS A 319 -4.35 -3.16 -5.36
C CYS A 319 -4.68 -1.69 -5.68
N PRO A 320 -5.06 -1.34 -6.93
CA PRO A 320 -5.24 0.05 -7.39
C PRO A 320 -6.25 0.84 -6.55
N TRP A 321 -7.28 0.20 -6.01
CA TRP A 321 -8.28 0.81 -5.12
C TRP A 321 -7.70 1.33 -3.79
N THR A 322 -6.45 1.01 -3.43
CA THR A 322 -5.84 1.38 -2.15
C THR A 322 -4.97 2.63 -2.30
N MET A 323 -5.55 3.81 -2.05
CA MET A 323 -4.86 5.12 -2.06
C MET A 323 -3.53 5.13 -1.29
N GLY A 324 -3.46 4.42 -0.15
CA GLY A 324 -2.26 4.33 0.67
C GLY A 324 -1.03 3.76 -0.08
N LEU A 325 -1.23 2.87 -1.05
CA LEU A 325 -0.13 2.33 -1.87
C LEU A 325 0.38 3.38 -2.86
N TRP A 326 -0.51 4.06 -3.59
CA TRP A 326 -0.14 5.18 -4.48
C TRP A 326 0.58 6.31 -3.74
N LYS A 327 0.08 6.69 -2.55
CA LYS A 327 0.71 7.70 -1.69
C LYS A 327 2.13 7.28 -1.27
N ASN A 328 2.35 6.00 -0.99
CA ASN A 328 3.69 5.48 -0.70
C ASN A 328 4.58 5.44 -1.95
N TYR A 329 4.05 5.07 -3.12
CA TYR A 329 4.79 5.02 -4.39
C TYR A 329 5.29 6.42 -4.81
N LEU A 330 4.41 7.45 -4.78
CA LEU A 330 4.81 8.85 -5.06
C LEU A 330 5.93 9.32 -4.13
N LEU A 331 5.84 8.98 -2.83
CA LEU A 331 6.88 9.31 -1.86
C LEU A 331 8.19 8.51 -2.07
N ALA A 332 8.12 7.29 -2.58
CA ALA A 332 9.30 6.49 -2.93
C ALA A 332 10.00 7.02 -4.19
N LEU A 333 9.23 7.38 -5.22
CA LEU A 333 9.72 8.03 -6.44
C LEU A 333 10.45 9.34 -6.11
N GLU A 334 9.86 10.18 -5.24
CA GLU A 334 10.50 11.42 -4.77
C GLU A 334 11.82 11.13 -4.04
N ARG A 335 11.83 10.20 -3.05
CA ARG A 335 13.05 9.84 -2.29
C ARG A 335 14.17 9.29 -3.17
N HIS A 336 13.83 8.58 -4.25
CA HIS A 336 14.78 8.01 -5.19
C HIS A 336 15.10 8.91 -6.39
N GLY A 337 14.67 10.18 -6.35
CA GLY A 337 14.96 11.16 -7.39
C GLY A 337 14.50 10.70 -8.77
N ALA A 338 13.27 10.17 -8.87
CA ALA A 338 12.60 10.04 -10.15
C ALA A 338 12.38 11.43 -10.77
N ASP A 339 12.31 11.49 -12.09
CA ASP A 339 12.02 12.73 -12.78
C ASP A 339 10.56 13.18 -12.52
N HIS A 340 10.29 14.43 -12.85
CA HIS A 340 8.98 15.03 -12.60
C HIS A 340 7.85 14.42 -13.45
N HIS A 341 8.13 14.05 -14.71
CA HIS A 341 7.11 13.50 -15.61
C HIS A 341 6.64 12.13 -15.10
N THR A 342 7.58 11.24 -14.72
CA THR A 342 7.25 9.95 -14.08
C THR A 342 6.37 10.13 -12.83
N ILE A 343 6.65 11.12 -11.97
CA ILE A 343 5.86 11.35 -10.74
C ILE A 343 4.47 11.91 -11.07
N SER A 344 4.36 12.82 -12.05
CA SER A 344 3.07 13.32 -12.53
C SER A 344 2.21 12.21 -13.13
N ASP A 345 2.78 11.36 -13.99
CA ASP A 345 2.07 10.29 -14.67
C ASP A 345 1.56 9.23 -13.68
N VAL A 346 2.34 8.90 -12.65
CA VAL A 346 1.91 8.02 -11.56
C VAL A 346 0.81 8.67 -10.71
N PHE A 347 0.82 9.99 -10.54
CA PHE A 347 -0.26 10.73 -9.87
C PHE A 347 -1.56 10.73 -10.71
N GLU A 348 -1.50 10.97 -12.02
CA GLU A 348 -2.68 10.89 -12.89
C GLU A 348 -3.25 9.46 -12.94
N LYS A 349 -2.39 8.42 -12.97
CA LYS A 349 -2.83 7.03 -12.81
C LYS A 349 -3.55 6.81 -11.47
N ALA A 350 -3.04 7.38 -10.38
CA ALA A 350 -3.67 7.31 -9.06
C ALA A 350 -5.08 7.95 -9.03
N LEU A 351 -5.29 9.10 -9.67
CA LEU A 351 -6.63 9.71 -9.75
C LEU A 351 -7.63 8.79 -10.49
N ASN A 352 -7.16 8.13 -11.54
CA ASN A 352 -7.97 7.19 -12.33
C ASN A 352 -8.12 5.80 -11.68
N ALA A 353 -7.46 5.52 -10.55
CA ALA A 353 -7.50 4.22 -9.87
C ALA A 353 -8.81 3.95 -9.07
N GLY A 354 -9.75 4.91 -9.05
CA GLY A 354 -11.15 4.63 -8.74
C GLY A 354 -11.53 4.51 -7.25
N PHE A 355 -10.76 5.08 -6.33
CA PHE A 355 -10.96 4.99 -4.86
C PHE A 355 -12.41 5.11 -4.38
N ILE A 356 -12.70 4.49 -3.23
CA ILE A 356 -14.05 4.30 -2.69
C ILE A 356 -14.50 5.35 -1.66
N GLN A 357 -13.64 6.29 -1.26
CA GLN A 357 -13.99 7.40 -0.35
C GLN A 357 -13.54 8.75 -0.91
N ALA A 358 -14.32 9.80 -0.70
CA ALA A 358 -13.94 11.17 -1.07
C ALA A 358 -12.64 11.64 -0.37
N THR A 359 -12.43 11.18 0.86
CA THR A 359 -11.21 11.40 1.66
C THR A 359 -9.94 10.81 1.02
N ASP A 360 -10.02 9.75 0.22
CA ASP A 360 -8.86 9.20 -0.48
C ASP A 360 -8.36 10.15 -1.58
N TYR A 361 -9.30 10.77 -2.31
CA TYR A 361 -8.97 11.79 -3.29
C TYR A 361 -8.29 13.00 -2.65
N VAL A 362 -8.76 13.47 -1.49
CA VAL A 362 -8.08 14.52 -0.72
C VAL A 362 -6.67 14.08 -0.33
N ASN A 363 -6.51 12.87 0.18
CA ASN A 363 -5.22 12.34 0.65
C ASN A 363 -4.16 12.19 -0.44
N ILE A 364 -4.55 11.86 -1.69
CA ILE A 364 -3.61 11.75 -2.81
C ILE A 364 -3.27 13.12 -3.41
N TRP A 365 -4.24 14.03 -3.48
CA TRP A 365 -4.01 15.42 -3.87
C TRP A 365 -3.07 16.13 -2.88
N GLU A 366 -3.28 15.98 -1.58
CA GLU A 366 -2.34 16.49 -0.56
C GLU A 366 -0.92 15.93 -0.76
N ALA A 367 -0.78 14.62 -1.02
CA ALA A 367 0.53 14.00 -1.21
C ALA A 367 1.29 14.57 -2.42
N TYR A 368 0.59 14.81 -3.53
CA TYR A 368 1.15 15.40 -4.75
C TYR A 368 1.45 16.90 -4.59
N LEU A 369 0.54 17.67 -3.99
CA LEU A 369 0.75 19.10 -3.68
C LEU A 369 1.96 19.32 -2.76
N ASP A 370 2.17 18.44 -1.79
CA ASP A 370 3.30 18.52 -0.87
C ASP A 370 4.64 18.11 -1.55
N TYR A 371 4.61 17.22 -2.54
CA TYR A 371 5.74 16.96 -3.46
C TYR A 371 6.05 18.19 -4.34
N LEU A 372 5.03 18.79 -4.98
CA LEU A 372 5.20 20.01 -5.77
C LEU A 372 5.80 21.14 -4.92
N ARG A 373 5.31 21.31 -3.68
CA ARG A 373 5.85 22.26 -2.71
C ARG A 373 7.30 21.96 -2.31
N ARG A 374 7.75 20.70 -2.32
CA ARG A 374 9.16 20.34 -2.10
C ARG A 374 10.07 20.64 -3.30
N ARG A 375 9.53 20.83 -4.50
CA ARG A 375 10.28 21.32 -5.68
C ARG A 375 10.48 22.84 -5.74
N VAL A 376 9.70 23.62 -4.99
CA VAL A 376 9.75 25.10 -5.07
C VAL A 376 10.94 25.68 -4.29
N ASP A 377 11.79 26.43 -4.99
CA ASP A 377 12.81 27.27 -4.38
C ASP A 377 12.21 28.62 -3.93
N PHE A 378 11.70 28.64 -2.71
CA PHE A 378 11.13 29.82 -2.06
C PHE A 378 12.14 30.92 -1.71
N SER A 379 13.41 30.83 -2.13
CA SER A 379 14.33 31.99 -2.09
C SER A 379 14.10 32.98 -3.24
N LYS A 380 13.32 32.57 -4.27
CA LYS A 380 12.96 33.38 -5.43
C LYS A 380 11.52 33.91 -5.28
N GLU A 381 11.31 35.18 -5.61
CA GLU A 381 9.98 35.81 -5.59
C GLU A 381 9.00 35.16 -6.59
N SER A 382 9.53 34.60 -7.68
CA SER A 382 8.78 33.78 -8.63
C SER A 382 9.64 32.63 -9.19
N SER A 383 8.99 31.53 -9.54
CA SER A 383 9.56 30.39 -10.24
C SER A 383 8.46 29.67 -11.01
N ARG A 384 8.82 28.93 -12.06
CA ARG A 384 7.86 28.12 -12.81
C ARG A 384 7.18 27.10 -11.89
N GLU A 385 7.96 26.51 -11.01
CA GLU A 385 7.57 25.50 -10.03
C GLU A 385 6.57 26.06 -8.99
N LEU A 386 6.67 27.35 -8.63
CA LEU A 386 5.68 28.02 -7.77
C LEU A 386 4.34 28.25 -8.48
N GLU A 387 4.37 28.65 -9.75
CA GLU A 387 3.13 28.81 -10.53
C GLU A 387 2.50 27.45 -10.86
N GLU A 388 3.31 26.42 -11.07
CA GLU A 388 2.86 25.03 -11.21
C GLU A 388 2.16 24.53 -9.93
N LEU A 389 2.73 24.81 -8.75
CA LEU A 389 2.09 24.53 -7.45
C LEU A 389 0.76 25.29 -7.28
N ARG A 390 0.70 26.56 -7.67
CA ARG A 390 -0.53 27.38 -7.62
C ARG A 390 -1.61 26.86 -8.57
N ALA A 391 -1.22 26.44 -9.78
CA ALA A 391 -2.11 25.80 -10.74
C ALA A 391 -2.62 24.44 -10.22
N ALA A 392 -1.76 23.63 -9.61
CA ALA A 392 -2.13 22.36 -9.00
C ALA A 392 -3.08 22.54 -7.81
N PHE A 393 -2.86 23.53 -6.93
CA PHE A 393 -3.81 23.87 -5.87
C PHE A 393 -5.17 24.26 -6.45
N THR A 394 -5.20 25.09 -7.50
CA THR A 394 -6.45 25.49 -8.17
C THR A 394 -7.17 24.26 -8.75
N ARG A 395 -6.48 23.45 -9.56
CA ARG A 395 -7.01 22.20 -10.13
C ARG A 395 -7.53 21.24 -9.06
N SER A 396 -6.84 21.11 -7.92
CA SER A 396 -7.28 20.23 -6.83
C SER A 396 -8.64 20.65 -6.26
N LEU A 397 -8.87 21.96 -6.07
CA LEU A 397 -10.13 22.48 -5.54
C LEU A 397 -11.28 22.38 -6.56
N ASP A 398 -10.97 22.55 -7.85
CA ASP A 398 -11.93 22.36 -8.93
C ASP A 398 -12.30 20.88 -9.12
N TYR A 399 -11.35 19.96 -8.95
CA TYR A 399 -11.55 18.49 -8.98
C TYR A 399 -12.38 17.98 -7.79
N MET A 400 -12.14 18.50 -6.57
CA MET A 400 -13.00 18.16 -5.42
C MET A 400 -14.45 18.58 -5.66
N LYS A 401 -14.67 19.72 -6.33
CA LYS A 401 -16.00 20.29 -6.57
C LYS A 401 -16.73 19.68 -7.77
N GLN A 402 -16.01 19.14 -8.75
CA GLN A 402 -16.58 18.46 -9.90
C GLN A 402 -16.61 16.96 -9.64
N ASP A 403 -15.49 16.27 -9.90
CA ASP A 403 -15.36 14.82 -9.89
C ASP A 403 -15.76 14.17 -8.54
N VAL A 404 -15.39 14.78 -7.40
CA VAL A 404 -15.60 14.18 -6.07
C VAL A 404 -16.98 14.52 -5.50
N GLU A 405 -17.38 15.79 -5.47
CA GLU A 405 -18.72 16.22 -5.00
C GLU A 405 -19.85 15.60 -5.86
N GLU A 406 -19.66 15.41 -7.18
CA GLU A 406 -20.65 14.73 -8.03
C GLU A 406 -20.74 13.22 -7.74
N ARG A 407 -19.59 12.52 -7.59
CA ARG A 407 -19.56 11.07 -7.35
C ARG A 407 -20.01 10.67 -5.94
N PHE A 408 -19.71 11.46 -4.92
CA PHE A 408 -19.93 11.09 -3.51
C PHE A 408 -20.99 11.93 -2.79
N SER A 409 -21.46 13.04 -3.37
CA SER A 409 -22.31 14.04 -2.67
C SER A 409 -21.66 14.67 -1.43
N GLU A 410 -20.35 14.54 -1.28
CA GLU A 410 -19.52 15.17 -0.24
C GLU A 410 -18.15 15.58 -0.81
N SER A 411 -17.50 16.56 -0.18
CA SER A 411 -16.24 17.14 -0.66
C SER A 411 -14.98 16.39 -0.24
N GLY A 412 -15.09 15.35 0.61
CA GLY A 412 -13.96 14.68 1.29
C GLY A 412 -13.20 15.54 2.32
N ASP A 413 -13.18 16.86 2.13
CA ASP A 413 -12.48 17.84 2.95
C ASP A 413 -13.44 18.90 3.56
N PRO A 414 -14.18 18.58 4.64
CA PRO A 414 -15.06 19.54 5.31
C PRO A 414 -14.32 20.71 5.97
N SER A 415 -13.07 20.48 6.40
CA SER A 415 -12.24 21.49 7.08
C SER A 415 -11.45 22.38 6.12
N CYS A 416 -11.51 22.10 4.82
CA CYS A 416 -10.74 22.76 3.77
C CYS A 416 -9.21 22.72 4.03
N THR A 417 -8.66 21.56 4.44
CA THR A 417 -7.24 21.34 4.73
C THR A 417 -6.34 21.76 3.57
N ILE A 418 -6.71 21.44 2.33
CA ILE A 418 -5.95 21.84 1.13
C ILE A 418 -5.85 23.38 1.05
N MET A 419 -6.95 24.09 1.33
CA MET A 419 -6.98 25.55 1.33
C MET A 419 -6.21 26.15 2.52
N GLN A 420 -6.24 25.52 3.69
CA GLN A 420 -5.45 25.94 4.85
C GLN A 420 -3.95 25.81 4.58
N VAL A 421 -3.52 24.71 3.94
CA VAL A 421 -2.12 24.49 3.56
C VAL A 421 -1.68 25.52 2.51
N TRP A 422 -2.49 25.78 1.48
CA TRP A 422 -2.19 26.83 0.50
C TRP A 422 -2.07 28.21 1.14
N ALA A 423 -3.01 28.59 2.02
CA ALA A 423 -2.96 29.86 2.74
C ALA A 423 -1.70 29.99 3.61
N LYS A 424 -1.29 28.91 4.29
CA LYS A 424 -0.04 28.85 5.07
C LYS A 424 1.20 29.03 4.18
N ILE A 425 1.25 28.41 3.00
CA ILE A 425 2.36 28.56 2.04
C ILE A 425 2.45 29.99 1.51
N GLU A 426 1.33 30.57 1.05
CA GLU A 426 1.30 31.94 0.50
C GLU A 426 1.72 32.98 1.54
N ALA A 427 1.26 32.86 2.79
CA ALA A 427 1.63 33.77 3.87
C ALA A 427 3.10 33.59 4.34
N LEU A 428 3.52 32.36 4.68
CA LEU A 428 4.85 32.09 5.21
C LEU A 428 5.95 32.30 4.16
N HIS A 429 5.82 31.68 3.00
CA HIS A 429 6.88 31.64 2.00
C HIS A 429 6.73 32.76 0.98
N CYS A 430 5.58 32.87 0.31
CA CYS A 430 5.38 33.83 -0.79
C CYS A 430 5.14 35.28 -0.32
N LYS A 431 5.01 35.53 0.98
CA LYS A 431 4.64 36.82 1.62
C LYS A 431 3.31 37.41 1.12
N ASN A 432 2.48 36.58 0.50
CA ASN A 432 1.21 36.93 -0.10
C ASN A 432 0.06 36.76 0.92
N ILE A 433 0.10 37.58 1.97
CA ILE A 433 -0.94 37.57 3.03
C ILE A 433 -2.34 37.88 2.46
N GLN A 434 -2.43 38.64 1.37
CA GLN A 434 -3.68 38.92 0.67
C GLN A 434 -4.33 37.63 0.15
N LYS A 435 -3.56 36.74 -0.52
CA LYS A 435 -4.10 35.46 -0.99
C LYS A 435 -4.47 34.53 0.16
N ALA A 436 -3.71 34.55 1.25
CA ALA A 436 -4.07 33.78 2.44
C ALA A 436 -5.39 34.23 3.07
N ARG A 437 -5.66 35.55 3.13
CA ARG A 437 -6.94 36.12 3.60
C ARG A 437 -8.11 35.74 2.68
N GLU A 438 -7.95 35.80 1.37
CA GLU A 438 -8.96 35.33 0.39
C GLU A 438 -9.35 33.85 0.60
N LEU A 439 -8.34 32.99 0.78
CA LEU A 439 -8.55 31.57 1.07
C LEU A 439 -9.28 31.38 2.39
N TRP A 440 -8.89 32.09 3.46
CA TRP A 440 -9.57 32.01 4.76
C TRP A 440 -11.01 32.51 4.75
N ASP A 441 -11.34 33.61 4.06
CA ASP A 441 -12.73 34.04 3.94
C ASP A 441 -13.59 33.02 3.16
N SER A 442 -13.01 32.32 2.18
CA SER A 442 -13.68 31.20 1.49
C SER A 442 -13.88 29.97 2.40
N ILE A 443 -12.84 29.55 3.13
CA ILE A 443 -12.91 28.46 4.14
C ILE A 443 -14.02 28.73 5.16
N MET A 444 -14.06 29.95 5.70
CA MET A 444 -15.07 30.38 6.67
C MET A 444 -16.49 30.37 6.08
N THR A 445 -16.63 30.75 4.81
CA THR A 445 -17.91 30.76 4.08
C THR A 445 -18.43 29.35 3.79
N LYS A 446 -17.55 28.34 3.62
CA LYS A 446 -17.91 26.90 3.57
C LYS A 446 -18.42 26.32 4.90
N GLY A 447 -18.95 27.16 5.81
CA GLY A 447 -19.59 26.74 7.05
C GLY A 447 -18.65 26.51 8.24
N ASN A 448 -17.35 26.74 8.09
CA ASN A 448 -16.34 26.56 9.14
C ASN A 448 -16.30 27.70 10.17
N ALA A 449 -16.92 28.85 9.88
CA ALA A 449 -17.00 30.02 10.78
C ALA A 449 -17.67 29.74 12.14
N LYS A 450 -18.30 28.58 12.33
CA LYS A 450 -18.93 28.16 13.60
C LYS A 450 -17.96 27.52 14.62
N PHE A 451 -16.75 27.15 14.20
CA PHE A 451 -15.78 26.40 15.03
C PHE A 451 -14.66 27.28 15.57
N ALA A 452 -14.29 27.09 16.84
CA ALA A 452 -13.27 27.89 17.52
C ALA A 452 -11.87 27.67 16.95
N ASN A 453 -11.50 26.41 16.67
CA ASN A 453 -10.18 26.05 16.14
C ASN A 453 -9.90 26.71 14.78
N MET A 454 -10.90 26.79 13.90
CA MET A 454 -10.77 27.41 12.58
C MET A 454 -10.48 28.92 12.67
N TRP A 455 -11.11 29.62 13.63
CA TRP A 455 -10.81 31.02 13.90
C TRP A 455 -9.43 31.22 14.52
N LEU A 456 -9.01 30.32 15.39
CA LEU A 456 -7.69 30.40 16.04
C LEU A 456 -6.55 30.07 15.06
N GLU A 457 -6.72 29.14 14.13
CA GLU A 457 -5.76 28.88 13.05
C GLU A 457 -5.62 30.08 12.10
N TYR A 458 -6.73 30.73 11.72
CA TYR A 458 -6.68 31.97 10.94
C TYR A 458 -6.00 33.11 11.72
N TYR A 459 -6.37 33.31 12.99
CA TYR A 459 -5.74 34.30 13.86
C TYR A 459 -4.24 34.04 14.02
N ASN A 460 -3.80 32.80 14.24
CA ASN A 460 -2.39 32.45 14.39
C ASN A 460 -1.59 32.73 13.11
N LEU A 461 -2.16 32.50 11.92
CA LEU A 461 -1.56 32.85 10.63
C LEU A 461 -1.45 34.37 10.46
N GLU A 462 -2.53 35.10 10.73
CA GLU A 462 -2.57 36.57 10.65
C GLU A 462 -1.63 37.22 11.68
N ARG A 463 -1.50 36.65 12.89
CA ARG A 463 -0.58 37.09 13.95
C ARG A 463 0.89 36.82 13.64
N SER A 464 1.18 35.89 12.72
CA SER A 464 2.53 35.50 12.31
C SER A 464 3.05 36.25 11.09
N TYR A 465 2.18 36.57 10.12
CA TYR A 465 2.58 37.11 8.80
C TYR A 465 1.80 38.34 8.33
N GLY A 466 0.80 38.76 9.10
CA GLY A 466 -0.08 39.88 8.80
C GLY A 466 0.07 41.02 9.81
N ASP A 467 -1.05 41.55 10.31
CA ASP A 467 -1.04 42.76 11.16
C ASP A 467 -2.07 42.74 12.30
N ALA A 468 -1.81 43.54 13.34
CA ALA A 468 -2.62 43.61 14.55
C ALA A 468 -4.06 44.09 14.29
N LEU A 469 -4.29 44.92 13.26
CA LEU A 469 -5.62 45.38 12.89
C LEU A 469 -6.47 44.24 12.30
N HIS A 470 -5.87 43.36 11.50
CA HIS A 470 -6.53 42.18 10.97
C HIS A 470 -6.66 41.07 12.01
N CYS A 471 -5.70 40.92 12.94
CA CYS A 471 -5.84 40.08 14.14
C CYS A 471 -7.10 40.47 14.96
N ARG A 472 -7.25 41.75 15.28
CA ARG A 472 -8.41 42.31 16.00
C ARG A 472 -9.73 42.04 15.26
N LYS A 473 -9.77 42.28 13.94
CA LYS A 473 -10.93 41.96 13.09
C LYS A 473 -11.28 40.48 13.10
N ALA A 474 -10.29 39.59 12.98
CA ALA A 474 -10.48 38.15 12.99
C ALA A 474 -11.05 37.66 14.33
N LEU A 475 -10.46 38.08 15.46
CA LEU A 475 -10.93 37.70 16.79
C LEU A 475 -12.31 38.28 17.14
N HIS A 476 -12.63 39.51 16.70
CA HIS A 476 -13.99 40.04 16.81
C HIS A 476 -15.03 39.25 15.99
N ARG A 477 -14.69 38.82 14.77
CA ARG A 477 -15.55 37.90 13.98
C ARG A 477 -15.68 36.54 14.67
N ALA A 478 -14.58 36.02 15.22
CA ALA A 478 -14.56 34.76 15.96
C ALA A 478 -15.54 34.76 17.14
N VAL A 479 -15.50 35.78 18.00
CA VAL A 479 -16.42 35.91 19.15
C VAL A 479 -17.89 35.92 18.70
N GLN A 480 -18.20 36.52 17.55
CA GLN A 480 -19.57 36.58 17.02
C GLN A 480 -20.04 35.25 16.42
N CYS A 481 -19.19 34.56 15.65
CA CYS A 481 -19.57 33.38 14.86
C CYS A 481 -19.35 32.03 15.58
N THR A 482 -18.34 31.93 16.44
CA THR A 482 -17.98 30.69 17.16
C THR A 482 -19.14 30.20 18.01
N SER A 483 -19.44 28.89 17.91
CA SER A 483 -20.65 28.27 18.49
C SER A 483 -20.35 27.05 19.36
N ASP A 484 -19.19 26.42 19.19
CA ASP A 484 -18.69 25.30 19.99
C ASP A 484 -18.06 25.78 21.32
N TYR A 485 -16.96 26.54 21.24
CA TYR A 485 -16.17 27.01 22.38
C TYR A 485 -16.01 28.54 22.37
N PRO A 486 -17.11 29.31 22.40
CA PRO A 486 -17.07 30.78 22.36
C PRO A 486 -16.27 31.39 23.51
N GLU A 487 -16.19 30.72 24.66
CA GLU A 487 -15.37 31.13 25.81
C GLU A 487 -13.89 31.29 25.44
N HIS A 488 -13.34 30.35 24.67
CA HIS A 488 -11.91 30.31 24.38
C HIS A 488 -11.50 31.42 23.40
N VAL A 489 -12.31 31.70 22.37
CA VAL A 489 -12.06 32.85 21.48
C VAL A 489 -12.27 34.21 22.19
N CYS A 490 -13.12 34.27 23.23
CA CYS A 490 -13.22 35.45 24.08
C CYS A 490 -11.96 35.66 24.93
N GLU A 491 -11.43 34.59 25.54
CA GLU A 491 -10.18 34.63 26.32
C GLU A 491 -8.97 35.05 25.47
N VAL A 492 -8.86 34.54 24.23
CA VAL A 492 -7.80 34.91 23.30
C VAL A 492 -7.93 36.37 22.86
N LEU A 493 -9.14 36.88 22.58
CA LEU A 493 -9.37 38.30 22.28
C LEU A 493 -8.93 39.20 23.44
N LEU A 494 -9.36 38.90 24.67
CA LEU A 494 -8.96 39.67 25.84
C LEU A 494 -7.44 39.61 26.07
N THR A 495 -6.83 38.44 25.88
CA THR A 495 -5.37 38.28 26.02
C THR A 495 -4.60 39.08 24.98
N PHE A 496 -5.09 39.14 23.73
CA PHE A 496 -4.52 39.96 22.67
C PHE A 496 -4.60 41.46 23.00
N GLU A 497 -5.78 42.00 23.34
CA GLU A 497 -5.91 43.43 23.66
C GLU A 497 -5.15 43.84 24.93
N ARG A 498 -5.00 42.92 25.90
CA ARG A 498 -4.18 43.17 27.11
C ARG A 498 -2.69 43.39 26.82
N VAL A 499 -2.19 42.85 25.70
CA VAL A 499 -0.76 42.91 25.33
C VAL A 499 -0.51 43.95 24.23
N GLU A 500 -1.45 44.14 23.31
CA GLU A 500 -1.26 44.91 22.05
C GLU A 500 -2.34 45.99 21.81
N GLY A 501 -3.38 46.04 22.63
CA GLY A 501 -4.51 46.97 22.50
C GLY A 501 -4.31 48.29 23.25
N SER A 502 -5.11 49.29 22.88
CA SER A 502 -5.36 50.44 23.76
C SER A 502 -6.38 50.08 24.85
N LEU A 503 -6.54 50.94 25.85
CA LEU A 503 -7.62 50.78 26.85
C LEU A 503 -9.01 50.79 26.19
N GLU A 504 -9.20 51.56 25.12
CA GLU A 504 -10.45 51.61 24.35
C GLU A 504 -10.71 50.30 23.58
N ASP A 505 -9.67 49.69 22.99
CA ASP A 505 -9.78 48.36 22.37
C ASP A 505 -10.11 47.29 23.42
N TRP A 506 -9.46 47.34 24.60
CA TRP A 506 -9.71 46.43 25.72
C TRP A 506 -11.15 46.55 26.25
N ASP A 507 -11.62 47.76 26.55
CA ASP A 507 -12.98 47.98 27.06
C ASP A 507 -14.04 47.55 26.03
N ALA A 508 -13.80 47.83 24.73
CA ALA A 508 -14.65 47.34 23.65
C ALA A 508 -14.61 45.81 23.49
N ALA A 509 -13.49 45.15 23.80
CA ALA A 509 -13.38 43.70 23.82
C ALA A 509 -14.10 43.07 25.02
N VAL A 510 -13.98 43.66 26.22
CA VAL A 510 -14.75 43.26 27.41
C VAL A 510 -16.25 43.35 27.12
N GLN A 511 -16.74 44.51 26.66
CA GLN A 511 -18.16 44.70 26.35
C GLN A 511 -18.69 43.66 25.34
N LYS A 512 -17.94 43.37 24.27
CA LYS A 512 -18.33 42.37 23.25
C LYS A 512 -18.32 40.94 23.80
N THR A 513 -17.30 40.58 24.58
CA THR A 513 -17.17 39.21 25.13
C THR A 513 -18.21 38.96 26.22
N GLU A 514 -18.42 39.87 27.17
CA GLU A 514 -19.52 39.77 28.15
C GLU A 514 -20.89 39.65 27.47
N THR A 515 -21.18 40.50 26.48
CA THR A 515 -22.44 40.45 25.71
C THR A 515 -22.63 39.10 25.01
N ARG A 516 -21.55 38.55 24.42
CA ARG A 516 -21.60 37.22 23.77
C ARG A 516 -21.83 36.12 24.80
N LEU A 517 -21.06 36.08 25.89
CA LEU A 517 -21.08 35.02 26.87
C LEU A 517 -22.38 35.01 27.69
N ASN A 518 -22.94 36.17 28.03
CA ASN A 518 -24.27 36.25 28.64
C ASN A 518 -25.34 35.62 27.73
N ARG A 519 -25.32 35.93 26.43
CA ARG A 519 -26.23 35.30 25.45
C ARG A 519 -25.98 33.79 25.30
N VAL A 520 -24.73 33.34 25.31
CA VAL A 520 -24.39 31.89 25.26
C VAL A 520 -24.89 31.18 26.52
N ASN A 521 -24.71 31.75 27.70
CA ASN A 521 -25.15 31.18 28.97
C ASN A 521 -26.68 31.12 29.05
N GLU A 522 -27.40 32.16 28.60
CA GLU A 522 -28.86 32.11 28.42
C GLU A 522 -29.28 30.99 27.46
N GLN A 523 -28.61 30.86 26.31
CA GLN A 523 -28.93 29.83 25.32
C GLN A 523 -28.70 28.42 25.87
N ARG A 524 -27.58 28.18 26.56
CA ARG A 524 -27.28 26.90 27.24
C ARG A 524 -28.29 26.60 28.34
N ALA A 525 -28.66 27.58 29.17
CA ALA A 525 -29.68 27.41 30.21
C ALA A 525 -31.07 27.08 29.62
N LYS A 526 -31.47 27.76 28.54
CA LYS A 526 -32.72 27.48 27.81
C LYS A 526 -32.72 26.08 27.19
N SER A 527 -31.62 25.65 26.57
CA SER A 527 -31.49 24.29 26.05
C SER A 527 -31.52 23.22 27.15
N LEU A 528 -30.89 23.46 28.30
CA LEU A 528 -30.94 22.54 29.45
C LEU A 528 -32.37 22.41 30.01
N SER A 529 -33.13 23.51 30.11
CA SER A 529 -34.55 23.47 30.47
C SER A 529 -35.35 22.64 29.47
N GLN A 530 -35.17 22.87 28.16
CA GLN A 530 -35.88 22.13 27.11
C GLN A 530 -35.53 20.63 27.05
N VAL A 531 -34.31 20.24 27.44
CA VAL A 531 -33.93 18.83 27.59
C VAL A 531 -34.63 18.23 28.81
N ALA A 532 -34.54 18.87 29.97
CA ALA A 532 -35.21 18.42 31.20
C ALA A 532 -36.76 18.36 31.05
N GLU A 533 -37.36 19.28 30.30
CA GLU A 533 -38.79 19.26 29.97
C GLU A 533 -39.16 18.07 29.06
N LYS A 534 -38.33 17.74 28.07
CA LYS A 534 -38.52 16.56 27.21
C LYS A 534 -38.33 15.25 27.97
N GLU A 535 -37.31 15.16 28.82
CA GLU A 535 -37.08 14.01 29.70
C GLU A 535 -38.24 13.83 30.69
N ALA A 536 -38.69 14.90 31.36
CA ALA A 536 -39.85 14.84 32.24
C ALA A 536 -41.15 14.49 31.51
N HIS A 537 -41.30 14.86 30.22
CA HIS A 537 -42.44 14.46 29.39
C HIS A 537 -42.35 12.98 28.97
N LEU A 538 -41.16 12.46 28.67
CA LEU A 538 -40.93 11.03 28.39
C LEU A 538 -41.24 10.18 29.62
N VAL A 539 -40.74 10.56 30.80
CA VAL A 539 -41.04 9.90 32.08
C VAL A 539 -42.55 9.89 32.33
N ARG A 540 -43.25 11.03 32.17
CA ARG A 540 -44.71 11.06 32.32
C ARG A 540 -45.45 10.16 31.34
N GLN A 541 -45.01 10.07 30.08
CA GLN A 541 -45.60 9.10 29.13
C GLN A 541 -45.37 7.65 29.55
N GLU A 542 -44.24 7.34 30.19
CA GLU A 542 -43.93 5.99 30.66
C GLU A 542 -44.71 5.64 31.95
N GLU A 543 -44.87 6.61 32.85
CA GLU A 543 -45.77 6.53 34.00
C GLU A 543 -47.23 6.35 33.55
N GLU A 544 -47.72 7.13 32.58
CA GLU A 544 -49.07 7.00 32.01
C GLU A 544 -49.28 5.64 31.34
N LYS A 545 -48.33 5.16 30.53
CA LYS A 545 -48.38 3.81 29.94
C LYS A 545 -48.40 2.73 31.03
N THR A 546 -47.65 2.91 32.12
CA THR A 546 -47.59 1.98 33.25
C THR A 546 -48.88 1.99 34.08
N GLU A 547 -49.48 3.15 34.28
CA GLU A 547 -50.76 3.32 34.97
C GLU A 547 -51.94 2.82 34.12
N GLN A 548 -51.93 3.04 32.79
CA GLN A 548 -52.88 2.40 31.87
C GLN A 548 -52.76 0.87 31.91
N ARG A 549 -51.53 0.32 31.93
CA ARG A 549 -51.28 -1.12 32.14
C ARG A 549 -51.81 -1.61 33.50
N ARG A 550 -51.69 -0.82 34.57
CA ARG A 550 -52.26 -1.13 35.90
C ARG A 550 -53.80 -1.11 35.88
N ARG A 551 -54.43 -0.11 35.28
CA ARG A 551 -55.90 0.00 35.14
C ARG A 551 -56.48 -1.14 34.31
N ALA A 552 -55.89 -1.46 33.16
CA ALA A 552 -56.29 -2.62 32.35
C ALA A 552 -56.16 -3.97 33.10
N LYS A 553 -55.16 -4.12 33.99
CA LYS A 553 -55.06 -5.27 34.90
C LYS A 553 -56.15 -5.26 36.00
N ALA A 554 -56.51 -4.08 36.51
CA ALA A 554 -57.57 -3.92 37.52
C ALA A 554 -58.98 -4.19 36.95
N ASP A 555 -59.29 -3.69 35.76
CA ASP A 555 -60.60 -3.89 35.11
C ASP A 555 -60.84 -5.36 34.74
N LYS A 556 -59.82 -6.05 34.21
CA LYS A 556 -59.85 -7.53 34.05
C LYS A 556 -60.09 -8.26 35.38
N LYS A 557 -59.61 -7.73 36.51
CA LYS A 557 -59.79 -8.32 37.85
C LYS A 557 -61.19 -8.05 38.42
N ASN A 558 -61.79 -6.90 38.11
CA ASN A 558 -63.19 -6.60 38.46
C ASN A 558 -64.18 -7.42 37.62
N GLN A 559 -63.98 -7.54 36.31
CA GLN A 559 -64.83 -8.41 35.46
C GLN A 559 -64.81 -9.87 35.94
N LYS A 560 -63.65 -10.40 36.37
CA LYS A 560 -63.54 -11.76 36.95
C LYS A 560 -64.22 -11.94 38.32
N LYS A 561 -64.71 -10.89 39.00
CA LYS A 561 -65.52 -11.02 40.23
C LYS A 561 -67.03 -11.08 39.98
N GLY A 562 -67.49 -10.92 38.75
CA GLY A 562 -68.91 -10.79 38.42
C GLY A 562 -69.72 -12.09 38.33
N GLN A 563 -69.10 -13.28 38.31
CA GLN A 563 -69.84 -14.53 38.10
C GLN A 563 -69.53 -15.67 39.11
N LYS A 564 -70.57 -15.95 39.91
CA LYS A 564 -70.99 -17.24 40.48
C LYS A 564 -70.10 -17.96 41.51
N GLY A 565 -70.66 -18.10 42.71
CA GLY A 565 -70.33 -19.16 43.68
C GLY A 565 -71.60 -19.65 44.41
N SER A 566 -72.17 -20.77 43.95
CA SER A 566 -73.20 -21.60 44.62
C SER A 566 -73.50 -22.80 43.69
N GLY A 567 -73.33 -24.08 44.01
CA GLY A 567 -73.04 -24.81 45.26
C GLY A 567 -72.47 -26.22 44.92
N PRO A 568 -72.35 -27.17 45.88
CA PRO A 568 -71.17 -28.05 45.91
C PRO A 568 -71.40 -29.59 45.81
N GLY A 569 -70.31 -30.32 45.52
CA GLY A 569 -70.18 -31.80 45.56
C GLY A 569 -69.52 -32.37 44.29
N GLU A 570 -68.73 -33.47 44.29
CA GLU A 570 -68.14 -34.26 45.39
C GLU A 570 -66.82 -34.96 44.93
N LYS A 571 -66.16 -35.76 45.79
CA LYS A 571 -64.78 -36.27 45.66
C LYS A 571 -64.55 -37.27 44.50
N ARG A 572 -63.34 -37.26 43.88
CA ARG A 572 -62.30 -38.34 43.98
C ARG A 572 -61.04 -38.10 43.14
N LYS A 573 -59.99 -38.90 43.41
CA LYS A 573 -58.71 -39.02 42.71
C LYS A 573 -58.83 -39.51 41.26
N ALA A 574 -57.89 -39.09 40.41
CA ALA A 574 -57.04 -39.96 39.58
C ALA A 574 -55.78 -39.18 39.14
N GLU A 575 -54.79 -39.90 38.63
CA GLU A 575 -53.41 -39.46 38.35
C GLU A 575 -52.97 -40.02 36.97
N ASP A 576 -52.11 -39.40 36.13
CA ASP A 576 -51.30 -38.17 36.30
C ASP A 576 -51.78 -36.94 35.44
N GLU A 577 -51.22 -36.41 34.34
CA GLU A 577 -50.12 -36.73 33.38
C GLU A 577 -49.65 -35.41 32.66
N ASP A 578 -48.64 -35.43 31.75
CA ASP A 578 -47.94 -34.24 31.14
C ASP A 578 -48.76 -33.45 30.05
N ASN A 579 -48.47 -32.20 29.62
CA ASN A 579 -47.17 -31.53 29.34
C ASN A 579 -47.28 -29.96 29.25
N GLU A 580 -46.11 -29.30 29.30
CA GLU A 580 -45.75 -27.94 28.82
C GLU A 580 -46.13 -26.62 29.55
N ASN A 581 -45.08 -25.89 29.94
CA ASN A 581 -44.90 -24.42 29.91
C ASN A 581 -45.74 -23.50 30.83
N GLU A 582 -45.23 -23.24 32.04
CA GLU A 582 -45.34 -21.92 32.68
C GLU A 582 -43.94 -21.38 33.06
N TRP A 583 -43.73 -20.07 32.90
CA TRP A 583 -42.42 -19.40 33.07
C TRP A 583 -42.12 -19.07 34.54
N GLY A 584 -40.85 -19.16 34.95
CA GLY A 584 -40.41 -19.04 36.35
C GLY A 584 -39.05 -18.36 36.56
N GLU A 585 -38.82 -17.26 35.83
CA GLU A 585 -37.80 -16.20 35.99
C GLU A 585 -36.46 -16.50 36.74
N GLU A 586 -35.37 -16.37 35.97
CA GLU A 586 -34.02 -16.04 36.46
C GLU A 586 -34.03 -14.81 37.39
N SER A 587 -33.25 -14.77 38.47
CA SER A 587 -31.82 -14.43 38.51
C SER A 587 -31.48 -12.98 38.08
N GLY A 588 -30.86 -12.24 39.00
CA GLY A 588 -30.57 -10.80 38.92
C GLY A 588 -30.73 -10.17 40.32
N LYS A 589 -29.71 -9.67 41.03
CA LYS A 589 -28.31 -9.36 40.68
C LYS A 589 -28.09 -8.09 39.84
N GLU A 590 -28.79 -7.01 40.18
CA GLU A 590 -28.39 -5.65 39.79
C GLU A 590 -27.34 -5.03 40.74
N ARG A 591 -26.71 -3.95 40.26
CA ARG A 591 -25.64 -3.18 40.92
C ARG A 591 -26.06 -1.72 41.07
N HIS A 592 -25.75 -1.11 42.22
CA HIS A 592 -25.74 0.34 42.48
C HIS A 592 -27.12 1.05 42.31
N GLN A 593 -27.49 2.06 43.10
CA GLN A 593 -26.69 2.98 43.91
C GLN A 593 -27.31 3.16 45.31
N GLU A 594 -26.47 3.30 46.33
CA GLU A 594 -26.85 3.87 47.63
C GLU A 594 -25.93 5.07 47.91
N SER A 595 -26.47 6.11 48.54
CA SER A 595 -25.81 7.41 48.68
C SER A 595 -24.99 7.53 49.97
N GLY A 596 -23.88 8.27 49.94
CA GLY A 596 -23.20 8.63 51.19
C GLY A 596 -21.87 9.37 51.04
N LYS A 597 -21.67 10.33 51.96
CA LYS A 597 -20.43 11.07 52.31
C LYS A 597 -19.98 12.11 51.27
N GLU A 598 -20.11 13.41 51.52
CA GLU A 598 -19.52 14.27 52.59
C GLU A 598 -18.05 14.67 52.33
N ARG A 599 -17.74 15.93 52.64
CA ARG A 599 -16.44 16.58 52.41
C ARG A 599 -15.65 16.74 53.71
N HIS A 600 -14.37 16.39 53.71
CA HIS A 600 -13.28 17.09 54.44
C HIS A 600 -11.99 16.82 53.62
N GLN A 601 -11.23 17.83 53.20
CA GLN A 601 -10.21 18.58 53.98
C GLN A 601 -9.13 17.69 54.61
N GLU A 602 -8.00 17.52 53.93
CA GLU A 602 -6.65 18.04 54.27
C GLU A 602 -5.72 17.75 53.06
N SER A 603 -4.81 18.62 52.61
CA SER A 603 -3.59 19.23 53.20
C SER A 603 -2.31 18.37 53.09
N GLY A 604 -1.26 18.95 52.49
CA GLY A 604 0.10 18.79 53.03
C GLY A 604 1.13 17.83 52.40
N LYS A 605 1.76 18.25 51.28
CA LYS A 605 3.17 17.90 50.87
C LYS A 605 3.40 16.43 50.47
N GLY A 606 4.38 16.09 49.62
CA GLY A 606 5.39 16.84 48.85
C GLY A 606 6.15 15.83 47.96
N ARG A 607 7.34 16.05 47.40
CA ARG A 607 8.21 17.23 47.21
C ARG A 607 9.37 16.74 46.33
N HIS A 608 9.63 17.34 45.19
CA HIS A 608 11.01 17.45 44.70
C HIS A 608 11.18 18.78 43.97
N GLN A 609 12.31 19.44 44.24
CA GLN A 609 12.71 20.72 43.68
C GLN A 609 14.04 20.49 42.96
N GLU A 610 14.23 21.10 41.79
CA GLU A 610 15.57 21.43 41.30
C GLU A 610 15.63 22.90 40.90
N SER A 611 16.58 23.64 41.47
CA SER A 611 16.82 25.03 41.11
C SER A 611 18.24 25.51 41.51
N GLY A 612 19.19 25.37 40.58
CA GLY A 612 20.18 26.41 40.33
C GLY A 612 21.59 26.34 40.95
N LYS A 613 22.56 26.51 40.04
CA LYS A 613 23.84 27.26 40.15
C LYS A 613 25.07 26.61 40.81
N GLY A 614 26.06 26.35 39.93
CA GLY A 614 27.48 26.71 40.13
C GLY A 614 28.50 25.60 39.78
N ARG A 615 29.76 25.88 39.41
CA ARG A 615 30.44 27.04 38.78
C ARG A 615 31.89 26.62 38.46
N HIS A 616 32.50 27.07 37.34
CA HIS A 616 33.89 26.75 36.91
C HIS A 616 34.12 25.24 36.54
N GLN A 617 35.17 24.86 35.80
CA GLN A 617 36.47 25.51 35.54
C GLN A 617 37.01 25.26 34.11
N GLU A 618 37.97 26.07 33.65
CA GLU A 618 38.65 25.91 32.35
C GLU A 618 39.87 24.96 32.41
N SER A 619 40.07 24.11 31.39
CA SER A 619 41.36 23.68 30.80
C SER A 619 41.16 22.47 29.86
N GLY A 620 42.00 22.21 28.83
CA GLY A 620 43.02 23.08 28.23
C GLY A 620 44.08 22.38 27.36
N LYS A 621 44.21 22.81 26.09
CA LYS A 621 45.36 22.67 25.16
C LYS A 621 45.68 21.31 24.51
N GLY A 622 46.17 21.40 23.25
CA GLY A 622 46.74 20.32 22.41
C GLY A 622 46.06 20.29 21.04
N ARG A 623 46.44 21.03 19.99
CA ARG A 623 47.74 21.58 19.53
C ARG A 623 48.73 20.52 19.03
N HIS A 624 48.74 20.27 17.72
CA HIS A 624 49.92 20.24 16.82
C HIS A 624 49.40 20.35 15.36
N GLN A 625 49.80 21.41 14.62
CA GLN A 625 50.74 21.40 13.47
C GLN A 625 50.22 20.67 12.21
N GLU A 626 50.00 21.36 11.09
CA GLU A 626 50.97 21.99 10.16
C GLU A 626 51.74 21.00 9.25
N SER A 627 51.13 20.64 8.12
CA SER A 627 51.78 20.50 6.80
C SER A 627 50.69 20.26 5.73
N GLY A 628 50.83 20.64 4.47
CA GLY A 628 51.92 21.37 3.81
C GLY A 628 51.48 21.99 2.48
N LYS A 629 52.37 22.77 1.84
CA LYS A 629 52.14 23.49 0.58
C LYS A 629 51.92 22.53 -0.61
N GLY A 630 51.05 22.89 -1.55
CA GLY A 630 50.94 22.20 -2.85
C GLY A 630 50.23 23.07 -3.90
N ARG A 631 50.98 23.83 -4.71
CA ARG A 631 50.44 24.71 -5.75
C ARG A 631 51.27 24.62 -7.03
N HIS A 632 50.79 23.84 -8.01
CA HIS A 632 51.07 23.94 -9.44
C HIS A 632 49.77 23.54 -10.16
N GLN A 633 49.16 24.26 -11.09
CA GLN A 633 49.58 25.09 -12.23
C GLN A 633 49.42 24.35 -13.57
N GLU A 634 48.73 25.05 -14.47
CA GLU A 634 48.11 24.69 -15.75
C GLU A 634 48.89 23.79 -16.74
N SER A 635 48.18 22.82 -17.32
CA SER A 635 48.09 22.56 -18.78
C SER A 635 47.02 21.47 -19.03
N GLY A 636 46.37 21.33 -20.20
CA GLY A 636 46.42 22.13 -21.44
C GLY A 636 45.16 21.89 -22.31
N LYS A 637 45.05 22.60 -23.44
CA LYS A 637 43.87 22.61 -24.33
C LYS A 637 43.61 21.26 -25.03
N GLY A 638 42.35 20.95 -25.33
CA GLY A 638 41.99 19.78 -26.16
C GLY A 638 40.51 19.69 -26.58
N ARG A 639 40.00 20.64 -27.37
CA ARG A 639 38.76 20.41 -28.15
C ARG A 639 39.12 19.67 -29.44
N HIS A 640 38.34 18.66 -29.80
CA HIS A 640 38.06 18.35 -31.21
C HIS A 640 36.63 17.82 -31.35
N GLN A 641 36.02 18.09 -32.51
CA GLN A 641 34.65 17.70 -32.84
C GLN A 641 34.62 17.29 -34.32
N GLU A 642 33.57 16.52 -34.66
CA GLU A 642 33.03 16.26 -35.99
C GLU A 642 33.73 15.31 -36.99
N SER A 643 32.84 14.56 -37.65
CA SER A 643 32.95 13.95 -38.98
C SER A 643 33.83 12.71 -39.15
N GLY A 644 33.31 11.77 -39.93
CA GLY A 644 34.02 10.61 -40.45
C GLY A 644 33.34 10.12 -41.74
N LYS A 645 34.00 9.23 -42.49
CA LYS A 645 33.41 8.40 -43.55
C LYS A 645 34.45 7.44 -44.11
N GLY A 646 34.03 6.21 -44.40
CA GLY A 646 34.86 5.18 -45.03
C GLY A 646 35.73 4.39 -44.04
N ARG A 647 35.97 3.10 -44.24
CA ARG A 647 35.58 2.27 -45.40
C ARG A 647 35.27 0.84 -44.97
#